data_AF-A0A8C0XPJ0-F1
#
_entry.id   AF-A0A8C0XPJ0-F1
#
_cell.length_a   1.000
_cell.length_b   1.000
_cell.length_c   1.000
_cell.angle_alpha   90.00
_cell.angle_beta   90.00
_cell.angle_gamma   90.00
#
_symmetry.space_group_name_H-M   'P 1'
#
loop_
_entity.id
_entity.type
_entity.pdbx_description
1 polymer ?
#
loop_
_entity_poly.entity_id
_entity_poly.type
_entity_poly.pdbx_seq_one_letter_code
_entity_poly.pdbx_strand_id
1 'polypeptide(L)'
;RKMKIHHHMRKYQVFWCTYLERPWDYELQLMTYKAFVESQRKSPGKRRRMLSSSDAITQEFMDLRTRYTALVTLTTQHVKYISDALRRLEEEEKVVEEEKQEHVEKVKELLGWVSTLARNTQGKITPSHTKESTEIEKAILEQQILAEELTTKKEQVSEAIKTSQIFLAKHGHKLSEKEKMQISEQLNALHKAYHGLCDGSAHQLQQLQSQLAQQTEQKTLQKQQNTCHQKLQDLCSWVGQAERILVSHQGRASQQDLSALQKNQSDLKDLQDDIQNHATSFATVVKDIEGFLEENQTKLSPQELTALQEKLHRAKEQYEALQEQTRVAQKEVEEAVTSALRQETEKSKAAKELEENKNKIDALLDWVTSMESSGGQLKTSLPEMEKGALDTTDSYMGANQVPEKLDRQCEAMKAHHQELLSQQQNFILATQSAQSFLDRQGHNLTLEERQMLQEKLGDLKEQYAASLAQSESELKRVQTLQDELQKFLQDHREFESWLERSENELEDMYKGGSGPEALPSMLKRQGSFSEDVISHKGDLRFVTISGQKVLDTENSFEEGKEPSATRNLVKEKLKNATERYTALHSKCTQLGSHLNMLLGQYQQFQSSADTLQAWIQTCGTNVEKLLSDTIASDPGVLQQQLVTTKQKLQEELAEHQVPVEKLQKVACDLMEIEGEPALNLKHVQESINSILSHFQSLSCSLAERSALLQKAIAQSQSVQESLESLLESIREVEQNLEREQVASLSSRVIQEALANNVKLKQDIARQKSSLEATREMVSRFMETADSTTAAVLQGKLTEVSQRFEQLRLQQQEKESTLKKLLPQAEMFEQLSDKLQQFMENKSRMLASGNQPDQDIAHFSQQIQELTSEMEDQRENLDTLEHLVTALNSCGLALNLSQHKVRVQNLRKDFTELQKTVQER
;
A
#
# COMPACT_ATOMS: atom_id res chain seq x y z
N ARG A 1 24.72 12.51 -57.25
CA ARG A 1 23.77 11.51 -56.71
C ARG A 1 24.21 10.06 -56.96
N LYS A 2 24.59 9.64 -58.18
CA LYS A 2 25.17 8.30 -58.45
C LYS A 2 26.37 7.93 -57.54
N MET A 3 27.26 8.87 -57.17
CA MET A 3 28.32 8.61 -56.17
C MET A 3 27.83 8.32 -54.74
N LYS A 4 26.73 8.93 -54.28
CA LYS A 4 26.17 8.64 -52.94
C LYS A 4 25.53 7.24 -52.91
N ILE A 5 24.89 6.85 -54.00
CA ILE A 5 24.32 5.51 -54.20
C ILE A 5 25.44 4.47 -54.28
N HIS A 6 26.52 4.74 -55.01
CA HIS A 6 27.65 3.82 -55.12
C HIS A 6 28.44 3.68 -53.80
N HIS A 7 28.55 4.76 -53.01
CA HIS A 7 29.14 4.71 -51.68
C HIS A 7 28.26 3.95 -50.68
N HIS A 8 26.93 4.08 -50.77
CA HIS A 8 25.99 3.30 -49.96
C HIS A 8 25.95 1.84 -50.39
N MET A 9 25.96 1.54 -51.69
CA MET A 9 26.04 0.16 -52.21
C MET A 9 27.36 -0.53 -51.84
N ARG A 10 28.51 0.14 -51.91
CA ARG A 10 29.78 -0.45 -51.44
C ARG A 10 29.78 -0.73 -49.95
N LYS A 11 29.24 0.18 -49.12
CA LYS A 11 29.07 -0.07 -47.68
C LYS A 11 28.10 -1.23 -47.42
N TYR A 12 26.99 -1.28 -48.15
CA TYR A 12 26.01 -2.36 -48.04
C TYR A 12 26.56 -3.70 -48.54
N GLN A 13 27.36 -3.74 -49.60
CA GLN A 13 27.92 -4.96 -50.17
C GLN A 13 29.00 -5.57 -49.27
N VAL A 14 29.82 -4.73 -48.60
CA VAL A 14 30.76 -5.20 -47.56
C VAL A 14 30.00 -5.75 -46.35
N PHE A 15 28.90 -5.09 -45.95
CA PHE A 15 28.03 -5.57 -44.88
C PHE A 15 27.29 -6.86 -45.26
N TRP A 16 26.88 -7.01 -46.52
CA TRP A 16 26.20 -8.20 -47.04
C TRP A 16 27.13 -9.41 -47.15
N CYS A 17 28.36 -9.24 -47.65
CA CYS A 17 29.31 -10.35 -47.78
C CYS A 17 29.76 -10.91 -46.42
N THR A 18 29.85 -10.08 -45.38
CA THR A 18 30.20 -10.57 -44.02
C THR A 18 29.03 -11.25 -43.30
N TYR A 19 27.79 -10.95 -43.68
CA TYR A 19 26.60 -11.51 -43.05
C TYR A 19 26.10 -12.79 -43.73
N LEU A 20 26.49 -13.06 -44.98
CA LEU A 20 26.10 -14.25 -45.75
C LEU A 20 26.87 -15.52 -45.40
N GLU A 21 28.12 -15.46 -44.92
CA GLU A 21 28.86 -16.68 -44.52
C GLU A 21 28.24 -17.34 -43.28
N ARG A 22 27.67 -16.55 -42.38
CA ARG A 22 27.15 -17.05 -41.09
C ARG A 22 25.92 -17.97 -41.21
N PRO A 23 24.89 -17.67 -42.02
CA PRO A 23 23.76 -18.58 -42.23
C PRO A 23 24.18 -19.94 -42.79
N TRP A 24 25.08 -19.98 -43.77
CA TRP A 24 25.54 -21.25 -44.37
C TRP A 24 26.27 -22.13 -43.36
N ASP A 25 27.07 -21.55 -42.46
CA ASP A 25 27.72 -22.29 -41.37
C ASP A 25 26.71 -22.84 -40.36
N TYR A 26 25.67 -22.06 -40.01
CA TYR A 26 24.62 -22.51 -39.09
C TYR A 26 23.73 -23.60 -39.68
N GLU A 27 23.42 -23.53 -40.98
CA GLU A 27 22.61 -24.54 -41.68
C GLU A 27 23.35 -25.88 -41.80
N LEU A 28 24.67 -25.84 -42.06
CA LEU A 28 25.54 -27.02 -42.05
C LEU A 28 25.62 -27.67 -40.66
N GLN A 29 25.75 -26.86 -39.60
CA GLN A 29 25.71 -27.34 -38.22
C GLN A 29 24.37 -27.99 -37.86
N LEU A 30 23.23 -27.40 -38.27
CA LEU A 30 21.89 -27.94 -38.01
C LEU A 30 21.64 -29.27 -38.75
N MET A 31 22.10 -29.40 -40.00
CA MET A 31 21.98 -30.64 -40.79
C MET A 31 22.82 -31.77 -40.20
N THR A 32 24.02 -31.46 -39.73
CA THR A 32 24.92 -32.44 -39.08
C THR A 32 24.33 -32.91 -37.74
N TYR A 33 23.73 -32.00 -36.97
CA TYR A 33 23.07 -32.32 -35.71
C TYR A 33 21.82 -33.19 -35.89
N LYS A 34 20.99 -32.88 -36.89
CA LYS A 34 19.77 -33.63 -37.19
C LYS A 34 20.08 -35.09 -37.59
N ALA A 35 21.12 -35.30 -38.40
CA ALA A 35 21.60 -36.64 -38.76
C ALA A 35 22.10 -37.44 -37.54
N PHE A 36 22.71 -36.77 -36.54
CA PHE A 36 23.18 -37.41 -35.31
C PHE A 36 22.03 -37.87 -34.40
N VAL A 37 20.97 -37.06 -34.27
CA VAL A 37 19.81 -37.36 -33.42
C VAL A 37 18.89 -38.43 -34.03
N GLU A 38 18.73 -38.47 -35.35
CA GLU A 38 17.90 -39.49 -36.02
C GLU A 38 18.55 -40.89 -36.06
N SER A 39 19.88 -40.97 -36.00
CA SER A 39 20.63 -42.24 -35.86
C SER A 39 20.36 -42.95 -34.52
N GLN A 40 20.10 -42.21 -33.45
CA GLN A 40 19.93 -42.74 -32.09
C GLN A 40 18.52 -43.31 -31.78
N ARG A 41 17.53 -43.18 -32.68
CA ARG A 41 16.12 -43.56 -32.42
C ARG A 41 15.67 -44.94 -32.97
N LYS A 42 16.56 -45.77 -33.53
CA LYS A 42 16.22 -47.12 -34.04
C LYS A 42 17.04 -48.24 -33.38
N SER A 43 16.75 -48.59 -32.12
CA SER A 43 16.94 -49.96 -31.55
C SER A 43 16.42 -50.01 -30.09
N PRO A 44 15.51 -50.93 -29.71
CA PRO A 44 14.98 -51.00 -28.35
C PRO A 44 15.75 -52.02 -27.50
N GLY A 45 16.59 -51.54 -26.57
CA GLY A 45 17.18 -52.42 -25.57
C GLY A 45 18.20 -51.74 -24.65
N LYS A 46 17.88 -51.70 -23.36
CA LYS A 46 18.71 -51.32 -22.19
C LYS A 46 18.87 -49.81 -21.92
N ARG A 47 17.91 -49.31 -21.12
CA ARG A 47 18.08 -48.18 -20.20
C ARG A 47 19.19 -48.49 -19.18
N ARG A 48 20.28 -47.71 -19.18
CA ARG A 48 21.06 -47.36 -17.98
C ARG A 48 21.60 -45.94 -18.12
N ARG A 49 21.09 -45.06 -17.24
CA ARG A 49 21.68 -43.82 -16.71
C ARG A 49 22.77 -43.13 -17.55
N MET A 50 22.35 -42.10 -18.29
CA MET A 50 23.08 -40.84 -18.48
C MET A 50 22.03 -39.77 -18.87
N LEU A 51 21.50 -39.05 -17.87
CA LEU A 51 20.40 -38.08 -18.00
C LEU A 51 20.90 -36.63 -17.88
N SER A 52 22.13 -36.33 -18.33
CA SER A 52 22.70 -34.97 -18.22
C SER A 52 23.25 -34.39 -19.53
N SER A 53 23.33 -35.15 -20.63
CA SER A 53 23.84 -34.65 -21.91
C SER A 53 22.78 -34.54 -23.02
N SER A 54 21.65 -35.24 -22.91
CA SER A 54 20.58 -35.22 -23.93
C SER A 54 19.76 -33.93 -23.92
N ASP A 55 19.49 -33.36 -22.74
CA ASP A 55 18.66 -32.16 -22.61
C ASP A 55 19.45 -30.89 -22.99
N ALA A 56 20.73 -30.78 -22.62
CA ALA A 56 21.60 -29.68 -23.03
C ALA A 56 21.76 -29.61 -24.56
N ILE A 57 21.87 -30.76 -25.21
CA ILE A 57 21.97 -30.87 -26.68
C ILE A 57 20.66 -30.46 -27.36
N THR A 58 19.51 -30.84 -26.78
CA THR A 58 18.20 -30.49 -27.34
C THR A 58 17.89 -29.00 -27.17
N GLN A 59 18.33 -28.41 -26.05
CA GLN A 59 18.21 -26.97 -25.78
C GLN A 59 19.06 -26.14 -26.77
N GLU A 60 20.33 -26.51 -26.97
CA GLU A 60 21.24 -25.86 -27.93
C GLU A 60 20.69 -25.95 -29.37
N PHE A 61 20.11 -27.08 -29.77
CA PHE A 61 19.50 -27.22 -31.09
C PHE A 61 18.27 -26.32 -31.28
N MET A 62 17.41 -26.19 -30.25
CA MET A 62 16.23 -25.32 -30.32
C MET A 62 16.62 -23.84 -30.34
N ASP A 63 17.64 -23.47 -29.58
CA ASP A 63 18.15 -22.09 -29.55
C ASP A 63 18.85 -21.73 -30.87
N LEU A 64 19.66 -22.64 -31.43
CA LEU A 64 20.30 -22.51 -32.74
C LEU A 64 19.27 -22.37 -33.87
N ARG A 65 18.21 -23.20 -33.85
CA ARG A 65 17.12 -23.15 -34.84
C ARG A 65 16.36 -21.84 -34.77
N THR A 66 16.12 -21.31 -33.56
CA THR A 66 15.41 -20.05 -33.34
C THR A 66 16.24 -18.86 -33.85
N ARG A 67 17.55 -18.84 -33.55
CA ARG A 67 18.47 -17.79 -34.04
C ARG A 67 18.66 -17.85 -35.56
N TYR A 68 18.80 -19.05 -36.14
CA TYR A 68 18.89 -19.22 -37.59
C TYR A 68 17.60 -18.78 -38.31
N THR A 69 16.42 -19.13 -37.78
CA THR A 69 15.13 -18.71 -38.35
C THR A 69 14.95 -17.20 -38.29
N ALA A 70 15.32 -16.55 -37.18
CA ALA A 70 15.28 -15.10 -37.05
C ALA A 70 16.23 -14.40 -38.03
N LEU A 71 17.46 -14.91 -38.19
CA LEU A 71 18.46 -14.36 -39.10
C LEU A 71 18.02 -14.49 -40.57
N VAL A 72 17.50 -15.64 -40.98
CA VAL A 72 17.01 -15.87 -42.35
C VAL A 72 15.81 -14.98 -42.65
N THR A 73 14.85 -14.86 -41.72
CA THR A 73 13.65 -14.01 -41.91
C THR A 73 14.03 -12.54 -42.08
N LEU A 74 14.93 -12.03 -41.24
CA LEU A 74 15.41 -10.64 -41.32
C LEU A 74 16.19 -10.39 -42.63
N THR A 75 17.02 -11.36 -43.05
CA THR A 75 17.80 -11.28 -44.29
C THR A 75 16.89 -11.32 -45.53
N THR A 76 15.89 -12.21 -45.58
CA THR A 76 14.93 -12.29 -46.69
C THR A 76 14.09 -11.01 -46.81
N GLN A 77 13.69 -10.40 -45.69
CA GLN A 77 12.97 -9.11 -45.70
C GLN A 77 13.84 -7.97 -46.24
N HIS A 78 15.13 -7.92 -45.86
CA HIS A 78 16.04 -6.89 -46.35
C HIS A 78 16.37 -7.04 -47.84
N VAL A 79 16.56 -8.26 -48.35
CA VAL A 79 16.73 -8.50 -49.80
C VAL A 79 15.50 -8.05 -50.56
N LYS A 80 14.31 -8.45 -50.11
CA LYS A 80 13.05 -8.13 -50.81
C LYS A 80 12.81 -6.61 -50.86
N TYR A 81 13.06 -5.92 -49.74
CA TYR A 81 12.94 -4.47 -49.67
C TYR A 81 13.91 -3.76 -50.63
N ILE A 82 15.18 -4.18 -50.66
CA ILE A 82 16.20 -3.56 -51.53
C ILE A 82 15.93 -3.87 -53.01
N SER A 83 15.57 -5.11 -53.35
CA SER A 83 15.26 -5.50 -54.73
C SER A 83 14.01 -4.81 -55.27
N ASP A 84 12.96 -4.64 -54.46
CA ASP A 84 11.77 -3.91 -54.90
C ASP A 84 12.00 -2.39 -54.95
N ALA A 85 12.84 -1.83 -54.07
CA ALA A 85 13.23 -0.42 -54.14
C ALA A 85 14.07 -0.11 -55.39
N LEU A 86 15.01 -1.00 -55.76
CA LEU A 86 15.81 -0.84 -56.97
C LEU A 86 14.97 -1.00 -58.24
N ARG A 87 14.08 -2.00 -58.31
CA ARG A 87 13.21 -2.20 -59.48
C ARG A 87 12.31 -1.00 -59.75
N ARG A 88 11.73 -0.40 -58.70
CA ARG A 88 10.88 0.80 -58.85
C ARG A 88 11.68 2.01 -59.34
N LEU A 89 12.91 2.18 -58.85
CA LEU A 89 13.78 3.28 -59.29
C LEU A 89 14.27 3.10 -60.74
N GLU A 90 14.56 1.87 -61.16
CA GLU A 90 14.95 1.57 -62.54
C GLU A 90 13.77 1.76 -63.52
N GLU A 91 12.56 1.33 -63.15
CA GLU A 91 11.36 1.54 -63.98
C GLU A 91 11.03 3.03 -64.10
N GLU A 92 11.16 3.80 -63.02
CA GLU A 92 10.97 5.26 -63.04
C GLU A 92 12.02 6.01 -63.88
N GLU A 93 13.28 5.58 -63.89
CA GLU A 93 14.33 6.19 -64.75
C GLU A 93 14.09 5.85 -66.23
N LYS A 94 13.61 4.63 -66.53
CA LYS A 94 13.31 4.18 -67.88
C LYS A 94 12.12 4.92 -68.51
N VAL A 95 11.01 5.06 -67.78
CA VAL A 95 9.81 5.77 -68.27
C VAL A 95 10.11 7.23 -68.58
N VAL A 96 10.93 7.89 -67.75
CA VAL A 96 11.30 9.29 -67.96
C VAL A 96 12.21 9.47 -69.18
N GLU A 97 13.08 8.50 -69.47
CA GLU A 97 13.94 8.54 -70.66
C GLU A 97 13.16 8.25 -71.95
N GLU A 98 12.14 7.38 -71.91
CA GLU A 98 11.22 7.13 -73.03
C GLU A 98 10.37 8.37 -73.36
N GLU A 99 9.77 9.02 -72.35
CA GLU A 99 9.04 10.29 -72.54
C GLU A 99 9.95 11.41 -73.06
N LYS A 100 11.22 11.46 -72.63
CA LYS A 100 12.20 12.42 -73.16
C LYS A 100 12.38 12.26 -74.67
N GLN A 101 12.58 11.02 -75.11
CA GLN A 101 12.89 10.74 -76.51
C GLN A 101 11.70 11.03 -77.43
N GLU A 102 10.48 10.76 -76.98
CA GLU A 102 9.25 11.06 -77.72
C GLU A 102 9.08 12.58 -77.96
N HIS A 103 9.26 13.40 -76.92
CA HIS A 103 9.14 14.85 -77.03
C HIS A 103 10.23 15.48 -77.92
N VAL A 104 11.47 14.97 -77.83
CA VAL A 104 12.58 15.46 -78.66
C VAL A 104 12.36 15.18 -80.14
N GLU A 105 11.94 13.95 -80.51
CA GLU A 105 11.72 13.61 -81.92
C GLU A 105 10.53 14.36 -82.51
N LYS A 106 9.44 14.53 -81.76
CA LYS A 106 8.23 15.21 -82.24
C LYS A 106 8.45 16.71 -82.49
N VAL A 107 9.22 17.39 -81.63
CA VAL A 107 9.61 18.80 -81.84
C VAL A 107 10.53 18.95 -83.05
N LYS A 108 11.46 18.01 -83.24
CA LYS A 108 12.42 18.01 -84.35
C LYS A 108 11.74 17.77 -85.72
N GLU A 109 10.74 16.88 -85.78
CA GLU A 109 9.94 16.64 -86.98
C GLU A 109 9.18 17.89 -87.44
N LEU A 110 8.47 18.54 -86.50
CA LEU A 110 7.70 19.75 -86.78
C LEU A 110 8.60 20.93 -87.19
N LEU A 111 9.79 21.05 -86.58
CA LEU A 111 10.78 22.07 -86.93
C LEU A 111 11.32 21.87 -88.36
N GLY A 112 11.53 20.62 -88.79
CA GLY A 112 11.91 20.28 -90.15
C GLY A 112 10.84 20.61 -91.19
N TRP A 113 9.56 20.41 -90.84
CA TRP A 113 8.42 20.77 -91.69
C TRP A 113 8.34 22.29 -91.92
N VAL A 114 8.35 23.10 -90.85
CA VAL A 114 8.28 24.58 -90.94
C VAL A 114 9.43 25.13 -91.80
N SER A 115 10.64 24.62 -91.61
CA SER A 115 11.83 25.04 -92.36
C SER A 115 11.74 24.69 -93.85
N THR A 116 11.06 23.59 -94.19
CA THR A 116 10.84 23.18 -95.58
C THR A 116 9.80 24.08 -96.26
N LEU A 117 8.73 24.45 -95.56
CA LEU A 117 7.69 25.34 -96.05
C LEU A 117 8.18 26.79 -96.26
N ALA A 118 9.04 27.28 -95.36
CA ALA A 118 9.73 28.58 -95.49
C ALA A 118 10.59 28.67 -96.75
N ARG A 119 11.27 27.58 -97.09
CA ARG A 119 12.15 27.54 -98.27
C ARG A 119 11.37 27.49 -99.59
N ASN A 120 10.17 26.92 -99.59
CA ASN A 120 9.31 26.86 -100.77
C ASN A 120 8.62 28.21 -101.10
N THR A 121 8.40 29.06 -100.09
CA THR A 121 7.77 30.39 -100.21
C THR A 121 8.74 31.48 -100.68
N GLN A 122 9.98 31.49 -100.17
CA GLN A 122 10.97 32.52 -100.47
C GLN A 122 11.46 32.53 -101.95
N GLY A 123 11.03 31.57 -102.78
CA GLY A 123 11.46 31.38 -104.17
C GLY A 123 10.58 32.03 -105.25
N LYS A 124 9.46 32.68 -104.89
CA LYS A 124 8.57 33.36 -105.84
C LYS A 124 8.18 34.73 -105.29
N ILE A 125 8.27 35.75 -106.14
CA ILE A 125 7.79 37.15 -106.02
C ILE A 125 8.94 38.17 -105.91
N THR A 126 9.37 38.66 -107.08
CA THR A 126 9.93 40.00 -107.33
C THR A 126 8.91 40.81 -108.16
N PRO A 127 8.58 42.07 -107.83
CA PRO A 127 7.64 42.87 -108.62
C PRO A 127 8.39 43.73 -109.65
N SER A 128 8.28 43.39 -110.93
CA SER A 128 8.62 44.29 -112.05
C SER A 128 7.37 44.62 -112.85
N HIS A 129 7.25 45.91 -113.22
CA HIS A 129 6.11 46.54 -113.86
C HIS A 129 5.65 45.83 -115.16
N THR A 130 4.34 45.99 -115.46
CA THR A 130 3.57 45.45 -116.61
C THR A 130 3.26 43.95 -116.62
N LYS A 131 2.15 43.57 -115.97
CA LYS A 131 1.48 42.27 -116.13
C LYS A 131 -0.04 42.45 -116.13
N GLU A 132 -0.72 41.67 -116.98
CA GLU A 132 -2.15 41.74 -117.27
C GLU A 132 -3.04 41.37 -116.06
N SER A 133 -4.30 41.83 -116.06
CA SER A 133 -5.33 41.65 -115.02
C SER A 133 -5.44 40.19 -114.50
N THR A 134 -5.17 39.21 -115.34
CA THR A 134 -5.28 37.77 -115.05
C THR A 134 -4.06 37.18 -114.30
N GLU A 135 -2.87 37.77 -114.43
CA GLU A 135 -1.67 37.29 -113.72
C GLU A 135 -1.65 37.74 -112.25
N ILE A 136 -2.23 38.90 -111.95
CA ILE A 136 -2.41 39.42 -110.59
C ILE A 136 -3.42 38.57 -109.81
N GLU A 137 -4.48 38.11 -110.47
CA GLU A 137 -5.47 37.19 -109.88
C GLU A 137 -4.86 35.79 -109.56
N LYS A 138 -3.99 35.26 -110.42
CA LYS A 138 -3.32 33.96 -110.19
C LYS A 138 -2.36 33.98 -109.00
N ALA A 139 -1.63 35.08 -108.80
CA ALA A 139 -0.72 35.24 -107.66
C ALA A 139 -1.46 35.35 -106.32
N ILE A 140 -2.66 35.91 -106.30
CA ILE A 140 -3.53 35.97 -105.12
C ILE A 140 -4.00 34.56 -104.72
N LEU A 141 -4.37 33.71 -105.70
CA LEU A 141 -4.78 32.32 -105.46
C LEU A 141 -3.64 31.44 -104.89
N GLU A 142 -2.42 31.52 -105.44
CA GLU A 142 -1.25 30.77 -104.92
C GLU A 142 -0.93 31.15 -103.46
N GLN A 143 -1.10 32.43 -103.10
CA GLN A 143 -0.88 32.91 -101.73
C GLN A 143 -2.00 32.50 -100.75
N GLN A 144 -3.23 32.35 -101.22
CA GLN A 144 -4.36 31.85 -100.42
C GLN A 144 -4.19 30.37 -100.03
N ILE A 145 -3.72 29.51 -100.94
CA ILE A 145 -3.48 28.08 -100.65
C ILE A 145 -2.43 27.90 -99.53
N LEU A 146 -1.42 28.76 -99.53
CA LEU A 146 -0.33 28.70 -98.56
C LEU A 146 -0.75 29.15 -97.16
N ALA A 147 -1.65 30.15 -97.09
CA ALA A 147 -2.29 30.53 -95.84
C ALA A 147 -3.12 29.38 -95.25
N GLU A 148 -3.77 28.58 -96.11
CA GLU A 148 -4.59 27.44 -95.69
C GLU A 148 -3.73 26.30 -95.11
N GLU A 149 -2.64 25.90 -95.76
CA GLU A 149 -1.70 24.89 -95.22
C GLU A 149 -1.12 25.28 -93.85
N LEU A 150 -0.80 26.56 -93.64
CA LEU A 150 -0.32 27.07 -92.36
C LEU A 150 -1.36 26.95 -91.25
N THR A 151 -2.65 27.16 -91.55
CA THR A 151 -3.72 27.00 -90.56
C THR A 151 -3.95 25.54 -90.16
N THR A 152 -3.82 24.58 -91.07
CA THR A 152 -4.09 23.15 -90.78
C THR A 152 -3.09 22.53 -89.79
N LYS A 153 -1.84 23.01 -89.75
CA LYS A 153 -0.78 22.48 -88.86
C LYS A 153 -0.60 23.27 -87.57
N LYS A 154 -1.40 24.32 -87.36
CA LYS A 154 -1.34 25.24 -86.21
C LYS A 154 -1.48 24.55 -84.85
N GLU A 155 -2.43 23.63 -84.75
CA GLU A 155 -2.73 22.95 -83.48
C GLU A 155 -1.62 21.97 -83.11
N GLN A 156 -1.09 21.21 -84.09
CA GLN A 156 -0.01 20.23 -83.88
C GLN A 156 1.29 20.90 -83.41
N VAL A 157 1.61 22.09 -83.93
CA VAL A 157 2.78 22.87 -83.49
C VAL A 157 2.57 23.42 -82.07
N SER A 158 1.37 23.91 -81.76
CA SER A 158 1.05 24.47 -80.44
C SER A 158 1.04 23.40 -79.34
N GLU A 159 0.52 22.21 -79.64
CA GLU A 159 0.47 21.07 -78.72
C GLU A 159 1.88 20.54 -78.40
N ALA A 160 2.72 20.29 -79.42
CA ALA A 160 4.07 19.80 -79.23
C ALA A 160 4.97 20.76 -78.43
N ILE A 161 4.72 22.07 -78.55
CA ILE A 161 5.39 23.09 -77.75
C ILE A 161 4.98 23.01 -76.29
N LYS A 162 3.67 22.88 -76.03
CA LYS A 162 3.12 22.84 -74.67
C LYS A 162 3.50 21.56 -73.93
N THR A 163 3.41 20.38 -74.57
CA THR A 163 3.72 19.10 -73.92
C THR A 163 5.20 18.98 -73.56
N SER A 164 6.10 19.45 -74.42
CA SER A 164 7.54 19.40 -74.18
C SER A 164 7.99 20.41 -73.12
N GLN A 165 7.31 21.56 -72.98
CA GLN A 165 7.53 22.52 -71.89
C GLN A 165 7.06 21.97 -70.52
N ILE A 166 5.94 21.25 -70.49
CA ILE A 166 5.44 20.56 -69.29
C ILE A 166 6.41 19.44 -68.86
N PHE A 167 6.93 18.66 -69.81
CA PHE A 167 7.93 17.63 -69.54
C PHE A 167 9.20 18.20 -68.87
N LEU A 168 9.73 19.32 -69.38
CA LEU A 168 10.88 20.01 -68.79
C LEU A 168 10.61 20.53 -67.37
N ALA A 169 9.41 21.05 -67.11
CA ALA A 169 9.02 21.52 -65.78
C ALA A 169 8.88 20.36 -64.77
N LYS A 170 8.37 19.20 -65.21
CA LYS A 170 8.07 18.05 -64.34
C LYS A 170 9.30 17.18 -64.05
N HIS A 171 10.11 16.88 -65.06
CA HIS A 171 11.24 15.94 -64.96
C HIS A 171 12.62 16.63 -64.96
N GLY A 172 12.66 17.97 -64.94
CA GLY A 172 13.91 18.73 -64.99
C GLY A 172 14.93 18.33 -63.91
N HIS A 173 14.53 18.03 -62.69
CA HIS A 173 15.49 17.64 -61.65
C HIS A 173 16.19 16.27 -61.88
N LYS A 174 15.72 15.45 -62.84
CA LYS A 174 16.27 14.13 -63.21
C LYS A 174 17.16 14.17 -64.47
N LEU A 175 17.08 15.25 -65.26
CA LEU A 175 17.83 15.44 -66.51
C LEU A 175 19.12 16.23 -66.28
N SER A 176 20.14 16.03 -67.12
CA SER A 176 21.34 16.86 -67.07
C SER A 176 21.05 18.27 -67.58
N GLU A 177 21.80 19.24 -67.07
CA GLU A 177 21.61 20.65 -67.45
C GLU A 177 21.83 20.88 -68.95
N LYS A 178 22.71 20.06 -69.57
CA LYS A 178 22.97 20.05 -71.01
C LYS A 178 21.77 19.57 -71.82
N GLU A 179 21.05 18.56 -71.33
CA GLU A 179 19.86 18.01 -72.01
C GLU A 179 18.66 18.97 -71.94
N LYS A 180 18.44 19.65 -70.80
CA LYS A 180 17.37 20.65 -70.68
C LYS A 180 17.55 21.82 -71.64
N MET A 181 18.79 22.30 -71.74
CA MET A 181 19.13 23.41 -72.60
C MET A 181 18.86 23.07 -74.07
N GLN A 182 19.25 21.86 -74.48
CA GLN A 182 19.01 21.36 -75.85
C GLN A 182 17.52 21.27 -76.21
N ILE A 183 16.66 20.78 -75.32
CA ILE A 183 15.21 20.66 -75.56
C ILE A 183 14.55 22.06 -75.62
N SER A 184 14.95 22.97 -74.73
CA SER A 184 14.42 24.33 -74.67
C SER A 184 14.81 25.18 -75.90
N GLU A 185 16.02 25.00 -76.43
CA GLU A 185 16.47 25.67 -77.65
C GLU A 185 15.69 25.21 -78.89
N GLN A 186 15.45 23.90 -79.03
CA GLN A 186 14.66 23.35 -80.14
C GLN A 186 13.20 23.83 -80.13
N LEU A 187 12.60 23.96 -78.94
CA LEU A 187 11.25 24.49 -78.76
C LEU A 187 11.11 25.97 -79.18
N ASN A 188 12.06 26.80 -78.76
CA ASN A 188 12.05 28.22 -79.11
C ASN A 188 12.30 28.46 -80.60
N ALA A 189 13.11 27.63 -81.24
CA ALA A 189 13.33 27.69 -82.69
C ALA A 189 12.05 27.37 -83.48
N LEU A 190 11.29 26.36 -83.05
CA LEU A 190 10.03 25.96 -83.69
C LEU A 190 8.97 27.07 -83.60
N HIS A 191 8.79 27.63 -82.40
CA HIS A 191 7.83 28.71 -82.16
C HIS A 191 8.12 29.95 -83.03
N LYS A 192 9.38 30.38 -83.13
CA LYS A 192 9.77 31.57 -83.92
C LYS A 192 9.60 31.36 -85.42
N ALA A 193 10.01 30.20 -85.94
CA ALA A 193 9.96 29.92 -87.37
C ALA A 193 8.51 29.83 -87.91
N TYR A 194 7.60 29.23 -87.14
CA TYR A 194 6.20 29.07 -87.55
C TYR A 194 5.44 30.41 -87.57
N HIS A 195 5.65 31.25 -86.55
CA HIS A 195 4.96 32.53 -86.44
C HIS A 195 5.37 33.53 -87.53
N GLY A 196 6.69 33.63 -87.82
CA GLY A 196 7.18 34.51 -88.88
C GLY A 196 6.68 34.20 -90.29
N LEU A 197 6.41 32.92 -90.58
CA LEU A 197 5.82 32.47 -91.85
C LEU A 197 4.35 32.87 -92.00
N CYS A 198 3.58 32.84 -90.91
CA CYS A 198 2.18 33.24 -90.89
C CYS A 198 2.02 34.74 -91.18
N ASP A 199 2.86 35.57 -90.56
CA ASP A 199 2.79 37.02 -90.72
C ASP A 199 3.23 37.51 -92.12
N GLY A 200 4.27 36.88 -92.69
CA GLY A 200 4.75 37.20 -94.03
C GLY A 200 3.75 36.90 -95.15
N SER A 201 3.01 35.78 -95.02
CA SER A 201 1.99 35.39 -96.01
C SER A 201 0.81 36.37 -96.07
N ALA A 202 0.39 36.91 -94.92
CA ALA A 202 -0.76 37.81 -94.82
C ALA A 202 -0.50 39.18 -95.47
N HIS A 203 0.71 39.74 -95.34
CA HIS A 203 1.06 41.04 -95.91
C HIS A 203 1.15 41.04 -97.44
N GLN A 204 1.60 39.95 -98.04
CA GLN A 204 1.82 39.86 -99.49
C GLN A 204 0.50 39.78 -100.29
N LEU A 205 -0.54 39.23 -99.68
CA LEU A 205 -1.89 39.07 -100.25
C LEU A 205 -2.64 40.42 -100.35
N GLN A 206 -2.39 41.34 -99.41
CA GLN A 206 -3.00 42.66 -99.36
C GLN A 206 -2.47 43.64 -100.43
N GLN A 207 -1.18 43.50 -100.81
CA GLN A 207 -0.53 44.39 -101.78
C GLN A 207 -1.02 44.17 -103.22
N LEU A 208 -1.23 42.90 -103.63
CA LEU A 208 -1.64 42.52 -104.98
C LEU A 208 -3.07 42.96 -105.34
N GLN A 209 -3.96 43.16 -104.35
CA GLN A 209 -5.35 43.60 -104.56
C GLN A 209 -5.49 45.08 -104.96
N SER A 210 -4.51 45.93 -104.64
CA SER A 210 -4.60 47.38 -104.89
C SER A 210 -4.31 47.82 -106.33
N GLN A 211 -3.52 47.04 -107.09
CA GLN A 211 -3.06 47.41 -108.44
C GLN A 211 -4.13 47.24 -109.54
N LEU A 212 -5.20 46.49 -109.27
CA LEU A 212 -6.28 46.21 -110.23
C LEU A 212 -7.25 47.42 -110.42
N ALA A 213 -7.29 48.36 -109.47
CA ALA A 213 -8.33 49.39 -109.39
C ALA A 213 -8.10 50.66 -110.26
N GLN A 214 -6.86 50.92 -110.70
CA GLN A 214 -6.47 52.19 -111.34
C GLN A 214 -6.75 52.26 -112.86
N GLN A 215 -6.96 51.14 -113.56
CA GLN A 215 -7.08 51.14 -115.03
C GLN A 215 -8.49 51.48 -115.57
N THR A 216 -9.49 51.53 -114.71
CA THR A 216 -10.93 51.58 -115.07
C THR A 216 -11.47 53.00 -115.30
N GLU A 217 -10.74 54.06 -114.94
CA GLU A 217 -11.29 55.41 -114.69
C GLU A 217 -11.29 56.38 -115.92
N GLN A 218 -10.52 56.10 -116.96
CA GLN A 218 -10.37 57.00 -118.12
C GLN A 218 -11.51 56.90 -119.15
N LYS A 219 -12.30 55.81 -119.13
CA LYS A 219 -13.45 55.59 -120.03
C LYS A 219 -14.73 56.33 -119.58
N THR A 220 -14.70 57.01 -118.43
CA THR A 220 -15.89 57.46 -117.69
C THR A 220 -16.33 58.91 -118.00
N LEU A 221 -15.45 59.78 -118.51
CA LEU A 221 -15.69 61.23 -118.61
C LEU A 221 -16.80 61.64 -119.61
N GLN A 222 -16.90 60.97 -120.75
CA GLN A 222 -17.98 61.21 -121.75
C GLN A 222 -19.37 60.81 -121.23
N LYS A 223 -19.41 59.90 -120.24
CA LYS A 223 -20.63 59.45 -119.55
C LYS A 223 -21.10 60.50 -118.53
N GLN A 224 -20.23 61.40 -118.07
CA GLN A 224 -20.49 62.30 -116.95
C GLN A 224 -21.34 63.54 -117.32
N GLN A 225 -21.23 64.08 -118.55
CA GLN A 225 -22.03 65.26 -118.99
C GLN A 225 -23.54 64.98 -119.04
N ASN A 226 -23.97 63.85 -119.61
CA ASN A 226 -25.39 63.46 -119.68
C ASN A 226 -25.95 63.04 -118.32
N THR A 227 -25.07 62.57 -117.43
CA THR A 227 -25.44 62.19 -116.07
C THR A 227 -25.76 63.42 -115.22
N CYS A 228 -25.11 64.57 -115.45
CA CYS A 228 -25.29 65.81 -114.69
C CYS A 228 -26.71 66.41 -114.84
N HIS A 229 -27.28 66.35 -116.06
CA HIS A 229 -28.63 66.86 -116.34
C HIS A 229 -29.76 66.00 -115.73
N GLN A 230 -29.60 64.67 -115.77
CA GLN A 230 -30.58 63.73 -115.21
C GLN A 230 -30.61 63.78 -113.67
N LYS A 231 -29.43 63.83 -113.03
CA LYS A 231 -29.29 63.88 -111.56
C LYS A 231 -29.99 65.09 -110.92
N LEU A 232 -30.02 66.23 -111.60
CA LEU A 232 -30.62 67.47 -111.08
C LEU A 232 -32.16 67.42 -111.05
N GLN A 233 -32.77 66.63 -111.93
CA GLN A 233 -34.23 66.48 -112.03
C GLN A 233 -34.79 65.46 -111.03
N ASP A 234 -34.04 64.40 -110.73
CA ASP A 234 -34.43 63.34 -109.79
C ASP A 234 -34.34 63.80 -108.31
N LEU A 235 -33.49 64.79 -108.03
CA LEU A 235 -33.34 65.33 -106.67
C LEU A 235 -34.50 66.22 -106.23
N CYS A 236 -35.06 67.03 -107.13
CA CYS A 236 -36.20 67.90 -106.82
C CYS A 236 -37.50 67.12 -106.57
N SER A 237 -37.65 65.89 -107.10
CA SER A 237 -38.83 65.05 -106.87
C SER A 237 -38.78 64.28 -105.55
N TRP A 238 -37.58 63.87 -105.11
CA TRP A 238 -37.38 63.16 -103.83
C TRP A 238 -37.62 64.05 -102.61
N VAL A 239 -37.11 65.29 -102.59
CA VAL A 239 -37.27 66.22 -101.45
C VAL A 239 -38.76 66.42 -101.10
N GLY A 240 -39.63 66.55 -102.11
CA GLY A 240 -41.09 66.68 -101.89
C GLY A 240 -41.82 65.39 -101.46
N GLN A 241 -41.14 64.25 -101.41
CA GLN A 241 -41.70 62.97 -100.94
C GLN A 241 -41.32 62.69 -99.48
N ALA A 242 -40.09 63.03 -99.07
CA ALA A 242 -39.60 62.89 -97.70
C ALA A 242 -40.34 63.79 -96.69
N GLU A 243 -40.67 65.03 -97.06
CA GLU A 243 -41.45 65.96 -96.21
C GLU A 243 -42.83 65.40 -95.81
N ARG A 244 -43.45 64.54 -96.64
CA ARG A 244 -44.76 63.95 -96.35
C ARG A 244 -44.72 62.79 -95.34
N ILE A 245 -43.58 62.10 -95.22
CA ILE A 245 -43.40 60.96 -94.29
C ILE A 245 -43.11 61.46 -92.87
N LEU A 246 -42.39 62.56 -92.73
CA LEU A 246 -42.03 63.11 -91.41
C LEU A 246 -43.28 63.56 -90.61
N VAL A 247 -44.27 64.13 -91.30
CA VAL A 247 -45.51 64.63 -90.69
C VAL A 247 -46.37 63.49 -90.09
N SER A 248 -46.26 62.24 -90.56
CA SER A 248 -47.05 61.11 -90.02
C SER A 248 -46.51 60.52 -88.71
N HIS A 249 -45.30 60.89 -88.28
CA HIS A 249 -44.64 60.32 -87.08
C HIS A 249 -44.57 61.27 -85.86
N GLN A 250 -44.95 62.54 -85.98
CA GLN A 250 -45.02 63.47 -84.84
C GLN A 250 -46.26 63.18 -83.96
N GLY A 251 -46.04 62.67 -82.72
CA GLY A 251 -47.07 62.61 -81.67
C GLY A 251 -47.37 61.25 -80.98
N ARG A 252 -46.48 60.24 -81.02
CA ARG A 252 -46.78 58.86 -80.54
C ARG A 252 -45.96 58.33 -79.34
N ALA A 253 -45.31 59.19 -78.55
CA ALA A 253 -44.30 58.79 -77.55
C ALA A 253 -44.80 58.63 -76.09
N SER A 254 -45.94 57.99 -75.82
CA SER A 254 -46.34 57.71 -74.43
C SER A 254 -47.04 56.34 -74.27
N GLN A 255 -46.31 55.40 -73.65
CA GLN A 255 -46.66 54.02 -73.22
C GLN A 255 -46.74 52.90 -74.27
N GLN A 256 -45.61 52.21 -74.59
CA GLN A 256 -45.56 50.86 -75.21
C GLN A 256 -44.26 50.06 -74.89
N ASP A 257 -44.31 48.73 -75.04
CA ASP A 257 -43.28 47.71 -74.71
C ASP A 257 -41.95 47.78 -75.51
N LEU A 258 -40.89 47.11 -75.01
CA LEU A 258 -39.50 47.14 -75.52
C LEU A 258 -39.38 46.79 -77.03
N SER A 259 -40.22 45.90 -77.53
CA SER A 259 -40.27 45.52 -78.96
C SER A 259 -41.00 46.54 -79.84
N ALA A 260 -41.89 47.36 -79.28
CA ALA A 260 -42.61 48.42 -80.00
C ALA A 260 -41.82 49.75 -80.04
N LEU A 261 -41.03 50.04 -78.99
CA LEU A 261 -40.10 51.18 -78.96
C LEU A 261 -38.89 50.98 -79.87
N GLN A 262 -38.37 49.75 -80.00
CA GLN A 262 -37.32 49.41 -80.98
C GLN A 262 -37.78 49.57 -82.42
N LYS A 263 -39.07 49.35 -82.71
CA LYS A 263 -39.63 49.50 -84.07
C LYS A 263 -39.79 50.97 -84.48
N ASN A 264 -40.30 51.84 -83.59
CA ASN A 264 -40.35 53.30 -83.86
C ASN A 264 -38.95 53.94 -83.90
N GLN A 265 -37.98 53.44 -83.13
CA GLN A 265 -36.58 53.85 -83.24
C GLN A 265 -36.00 53.45 -84.59
N SER A 266 -36.31 52.25 -85.09
CA SER A 266 -35.93 51.82 -86.44
C SER A 266 -36.58 52.71 -87.49
N ASP A 267 -37.90 52.93 -87.47
CA ASP A 267 -38.60 53.67 -88.53
C ASP A 267 -38.15 55.15 -88.64
N LEU A 268 -37.88 55.84 -87.51
CA LEU A 268 -37.32 57.21 -87.52
C LEU A 268 -35.82 57.24 -87.84
N LYS A 269 -35.07 56.19 -87.43
CA LYS A 269 -33.67 56.03 -87.84
C LYS A 269 -33.58 55.71 -89.34
N ASP A 270 -34.50 54.95 -89.91
CA ASP A 270 -34.55 54.65 -91.32
C ASP A 270 -34.86 55.91 -92.14
N LEU A 271 -35.74 56.81 -91.66
CA LEU A 271 -36.00 58.11 -92.30
C LEU A 271 -34.84 59.11 -92.13
N GLN A 272 -34.20 59.15 -90.96
CA GLN A 272 -33.02 59.99 -90.75
C GLN A 272 -31.80 59.46 -91.49
N ASP A 273 -31.61 58.14 -91.56
CA ASP A 273 -30.65 57.49 -92.43
C ASP A 273 -31.02 57.79 -93.88
N ASP A 274 -32.29 57.78 -94.29
CA ASP A 274 -32.67 58.16 -95.66
C ASP A 274 -32.32 59.63 -96.00
N ILE A 275 -32.59 60.57 -95.09
CA ILE A 275 -32.21 61.99 -95.26
C ILE A 275 -30.69 62.19 -95.17
N GLN A 276 -29.97 61.48 -94.30
CA GLN A 276 -28.51 61.54 -94.15
C GLN A 276 -27.77 60.84 -95.31
N ASN A 277 -28.33 59.74 -95.81
CA ASN A 277 -27.89 59.01 -96.99
C ASN A 277 -28.11 59.87 -98.24
N HIS A 278 -29.22 60.60 -98.30
CA HIS A 278 -29.43 61.60 -99.32
C HIS A 278 -28.75 62.94 -99.04
N ALA A 279 -28.22 63.22 -97.84
CA ALA A 279 -27.49 64.46 -97.52
C ALA A 279 -26.18 64.55 -98.28
N THR A 280 -25.43 63.44 -98.25
CA THR A 280 -24.22 63.30 -99.04
C THR A 280 -24.57 63.21 -100.51
N SER A 281 -25.63 62.51 -100.91
CA SER A 281 -26.08 62.46 -102.32
C SER A 281 -26.46 63.85 -102.84
N PHE A 282 -27.18 64.65 -102.06
CA PHE A 282 -27.61 66.02 -102.36
C PHE A 282 -26.41 66.95 -102.43
N ALA A 283 -25.53 66.95 -101.42
CA ALA A 283 -24.30 67.74 -101.40
C ALA A 283 -23.30 67.32 -102.49
N THR A 284 -23.22 66.03 -102.80
CA THR A 284 -22.36 65.50 -103.87
C THR A 284 -22.94 65.83 -105.22
N VAL A 285 -24.24 65.74 -105.46
CA VAL A 285 -24.82 66.16 -106.74
C VAL A 285 -24.69 67.67 -106.92
N VAL A 286 -24.93 68.46 -105.88
CA VAL A 286 -24.65 69.90 -105.89
C VAL A 286 -23.19 70.18 -106.24
N LYS A 287 -22.24 69.53 -105.56
CA LYS A 287 -20.80 69.70 -105.78
C LYS A 287 -20.33 69.13 -107.13
N ASP A 288 -20.93 68.05 -107.60
CA ASP A 288 -20.69 67.44 -108.91
C ASP A 288 -21.17 68.38 -110.01
N ILE A 289 -22.30 69.09 -109.81
CA ILE A 289 -22.83 70.08 -110.75
C ILE A 289 -22.00 71.37 -110.69
N GLU A 290 -21.65 71.88 -109.51
CA GLU A 290 -20.80 73.06 -109.34
C GLU A 290 -19.38 72.81 -109.86
N GLY A 291 -18.81 71.64 -109.56
CA GLY A 291 -17.52 71.18 -110.05
C GLY A 291 -17.53 70.88 -111.55
N PHE A 292 -18.61 70.30 -112.09
CA PHE A 292 -18.79 70.17 -113.54
C PHE A 292 -18.85 71.55 -114.23
N LEU A 293 -19.53 72.53 -113.63
CA LEU A 293 -19.60 73.91 -114.10
C LEU A 293 -18.25 74.65 -113.96
N GLU A 294 -17.45 74.37 -112.94
CA GLU A 294 -16.09 74.92 -112.75
C GLU A 294 -15.05 74.30 -113.69
N GLU A 295 -15.04 72.98 -113.86
CA GLU A 295 -14.03 72.28 -114.67
C GLU A 295 -14.30 72.34 -116.17
N ASN A 296 -15.56 72.54 -116.58
CA ASN A 296 -15.97 72.62 -117.99
C ASN A 296 -16.42 74.04 -118.40
N GLN A 297 -16.09 75.04 -117.59
CA GLN A 297 -16.38 76.47 -117.81
C GLN A 297 -15.85 77.01 -119.15
N THR A 298 -14.78 76.41 -119.68
CA THR A 298 -14.18 76.73 -120.98
C THR A 298 -14.56 75.75 -122.10
N LYS A 299 -15.34 74.71 -121.79
CA LYS A 299 -15.70 73.59 -122.67
C LYS A 299 -17.23 73.45 -122.91
N LEU A 300 -18.05 74.36 -122.38
CA LEU A 300 -19.53 74.37 -122.46
C LEU A 300 -20.06 75.72 -123.00
N SER A 301 -21.25 75.76 -123.58
CA SER A 301 -21.80 76.99 -124.18
C SER A 301 -22.39 77.96 -123.13
N PRO A 302 -22.36 79.29 -123.36
CA PRO A 302 -22.83 80.28 -122.39
C PRO A 302 -24.33 80.16 -122.01
N GLN A 303 -25.17 79.61 -122.90
CA GLN A 303 -26.59 79.35 -122.64
C GLN A 303 -26.82 78.09 -121.78
N GLU A 304 -25.95 77.07 -121.87
CA GLU A 304 -26.05 75.85 -121.05
C GLU A 304 -25.59 76.08 -119.61
N LEU A 305 -24.67 77.03 -119.42
CA LEU A 305 -24.09 77.37 -118.11
C LEU A 305 -25.07 78.13 -117.21
N THR A 306 -25.81 79.10 -117.76
CA THR A 306 -26.81 79.90 -117.01
C THR A 306 -28.05 79.08 -116.62
N ALA A 307 -28.52 78.17 -117.48
CA ALA A 307 -29.68 77.32 -117.21
C ALA A 307 -29.45 76.27 -116.11
N LEU A 308 -28.21 75.75 -115.98
CA LEU A 308 -27.83 74.82 -114.90
C LEU A 308 -27.67 75.53 -113.55
N GLN A 309 -27.19 76.78 -113.54
CA GLN A 309 -26.98 77.56 -112.30
C GLN A 309 -28.29 77.95 -111.59
N GLU A 310 -29.33 78.38 -112.32
CA GLU A 310 -30.62 78.75 -111.70
C GLU A 310 -31.35 77.55 -111.08
N LYS A 311 -31.30 76.37 -111.71
CA LYS A 311 -31.97 75.16 -111.20
C LYS A 311 -31.27 74.60 -109.95
N LEU A 312 -29.95 74.71 -109.89
CA LEU A 312 -29.15 74.26 -108.74
C LEU A 312 -29.47 75.06 -107.47
N HIS A 313 -29.72 76.38 -107.58
CA HIS A 313 -29.96 77.23 -106.42
C HIS A 313 -31.28 76.91 -105.70
N ARG A 314 -32.38 76.69 -106.45
CA ARG A 314 -33.70 76.34 -105.88
C ARG A 314 -33.71 75.02 -105.11
N ALA A 315 -32.93 74.03 -105.54
CA ALA A 315 -32.87 72.74 -104.85
C ALA A 315 -32.28 72.89 -103.44
N LYS A 316 -31.24 73.73 -103.27
CA LYS A 316 -30.52 73.91 -101.99
C LYS A 316 -31.42 74.39 -100.85
N GLU A 317 -32.33 75.33 -101.13
CA GLU A 317 -33.21 75.92 -100.11
C GLU A 317 -34.25 74.91 -99.54
N GLN A 318 -34.73 73.96 -100.35
CA GLN A 318 -35.74 72.98 -99.91
C GLN A 318 -35.16 71.86 -99.04
N TYR A 319 -33.87 71.56 -99.20
CA TYR A 319 -33.21 70.49 -98.47
C TYR A 319 -32.87 70.86 -97.01
N GLU A 320 -32.49 72.12 -96.73
CA GLU A 320 -32.17 72.58 -95.37
C GLU A 320 -33.38 72.55 -94.42
N ALA A 321 -34.59 72.81 -94.92
CA ALA A 321 -35.81 72.81 -94.10
C ALA A 321 -36.20 71.41 -93.59
N LEU A 322 -35.96 70.36 -94.39
CA LEU A 322 -36.27 68.95 -94.07
C LEU A 322 -35.32 68.37 -93.00
N GLN A 323 -34.06 68.78 -92.99
CA GLN A 323 -33.03 68.25 -92.10
C GLN A 323 -33.26 68.63 -90.62
N GLU A 324 -33.69 69.86 -90.34
CA GLU A 324 -33.87 70.32 -88.95
C GLU A 324 -35.09 69.69 -88.26
N GLN A 325 -36.17 69.39 -89.00
CA GLN A 325 -37.37 68.79 -88.42
C GLN A 325 -37.19 67.30 -88.02
N THR A 326 -36.27 66.57 -88.66
CA THR A 326 -36.02 65.14 -88.39
C THR A 326 -35.18 64.92 -87.13
N ARG A 327 -34.18 65.79 -86.90
CA ARG A 327 -33.25 65.72 -85.76
C ARG A 327 -33.94 65.79 -84.40
N VAL A 328 -35.04 66.56 -84.30
CA VAL A 328 -35.79 66.74 -83.05
C VAL A 328 -36.54 65.46 -82.65
N ALA A 329 -37.09 64.71 -83.61
CA ALA A 329 -37.86 63.49 -83.35
C ALA A 329 -36.99 62.30 -82.90
N GLN A 330 -35.73 62.22 -83.32
CA GLN A 330 -34.84 61.09 -82.99
C GLN A 330 -34.37 61.09 -81.53
N LYS A 331 -34.12 62.26 -80.94
CA LYS A 331 -33.55 62.39 -79.59
C LYS A 331 -34.49 61.86 -78.48
N GLU A 332 -35.80 61.97 -78.67
CA GLU A 332 -36.78 61.55 -77.66
C GLU A 332 -36.93 60.01 -77.54
N VAL A 333 -36.58 59.25 -78.59
CA VAL A 333 -36.75 57.78 -78.62
C VAL A 333 -35.53 57.04 -78.02
N GLU A 334 -34.31 57.59 -78.15
CA GLU A 334 -33.07 56.93 -77.68
C GLU A 334 -32.92 56.87 -76.14
N GLU A 335 -33.46 57.86 -75.41
CA GLU A 335 -33.42 57.89 -73.94
C GLU A 335 -34.27 56.78 -73.29
N ALA A 336 -35.32 56.31 -73.96
CA ALA A 336 -36.20 55.25 -73.44
C ALA A 336 -35.57 53.85 -73.52
N VAL A 337 -34.76 53.55 -74.54
CA VAL A 337 -34.20 52.21 -74.80
C VAL A 337 -33.01 51.88 -73.88
N THR A 338 -32.18 52.87 -73.55
CA THR A 338 -31.01 52.71 -72.67
C THR A 338 -31.38 52.39 -71.22
N SER A 339 -32.55 52.85 -70.75
CA SER A 339 -33.02 52.55 -69.39
C SER A 339 -33.40 51.07 -69.18
N ALA A 340 -33.92 50.40 -70.21
CA ALA A 340 -34.42 49.03 -70.06
C ALA A 340 -33.32 47.96 -70.16
N LEU A 341 -32.28 48.18 -70.97
CA LEU A 341 -31.13 47.26 -71.09
C LEU A 341 -30.31 47.15 -69.78
N ARG A 342 -30.30 48.22 -68.98
CA ARG A 342 -29.59 48.27 -67.69
C ARG A 342 -30.21 47.32 -66.65
N GLN A 343 -31.52 47.09 -66.69
CA GLN A 343 -32.24 46.29 -65.70
C GLN A 343 -31.97 44.77 -65.84
N GLU A 344 -31.79 44.27 -67.06
CA GLU A 344 -31.60 42.83 -67.32
C GLU A 344 -30.18 42.34 -66.95
N THR A 345 -29.18 43.23 -67.05
CA THR A 345 -27.78 42.92 -66.72
C THR A 345 -27.54 42.77 -65.21
N GLU A 346 -28.32 43.49 -64.37
CA GLU A 346 -28.20 43.42 -62.91
C GLU A 346 -28.75 42.09 -62.33
N LYS A 347 -29.75 41.46 -62.96
CA LYS A 347 -30.31 40.17 -62.53
C LYS A 347 -29.33 38.99 -62.71
N SER A 348 -28.59 38.95 -63.83
CA SER A 348 -27.66 37.84 -64.11
C SER A 348 -26.49 37.76 -63.11
N LYS A 349 -26.00 38.92 -62.65
CA LYS A 349 -24.91 38.99 -61.67
C LYS A 349 -25.34 38.49 -60.28
N ALA A 350 -26.58 38.78 -59.87
CA ALA A 350 -27.13 38.34 -58.59
C ALA A 350 -27.25 36.80 -58.48
N ALA A 351 -27.58 36.11 -59.58
CA ALA A 351 -27.73 34.65 -59.58
C ALA A 351 -26.40 33.89 -59.34
N LYS A 352 -25.26 34.41 -59.82
CA LYS A 352 -23.95 33.77 -59.63
C LYS A 352 -23.45 33.88 -58.19
N GLU A 353 -23.64 35.04 -57.56
CA GLU A 353 -23.28 35.29 -56.15
C GLU A 353 -24.16 34.47 -55.17
N LEU A 354 -25.41 34.14 -55.55
CA LEU A 354 -26.29 33.25 -54.79
C LEU A 354 -25.70 31.84 -54.65
N GLU A 355 -25.29 31.23 -55.76
CA GLU A 355 -24.79 29.86 -55.80
C GLU A 355 -23.43 29.72 -55.08
N GLU A 356 -22.57 30.74 -55.16
CA GLU A 356 -21.31 30.75 -54.41
C GLU A 356 -21.52 30.82 -52.88
N ASN A 357 -22.52 31.58 -52.41
CA ASN A 357 -22.85 31.64 -50.98
C ASN A 357 -23.48 30.34 -50.47
N LYS A 358 -24.34 29.71 -51.27
CA LYS A 358 -24.95 28.42 -50.95
C LYS A 358 -23.91 27.30 -50.76
N ASN A 359 -22.99 27.14 -51.70
CA ASN A 359 -21.94 26.10 -51.63
C ASN A 359 -21.01 26.26 -50.42
N LYS A 360 -20.70 27.51 -50.03
CA LYS A 360 -19.90 27.78 -48.82
C LYS A 360 -20.62 27.38 -47.53
N ILE A 361 -21.94 27.60 -47.46
CA ILE A 361 -22.76 27.22 -46.30
C ILE A 361 -22.87 25.70 -46.20
N ASP A 362 -23.13 25.01 -47.31
CA ASP A 362 -23.25 23.54 -47.35
C ASP A 362 -21.95 22.84 -46.93
N ALA A 363 -20.79 23.30 -47.40
CA ALA A 363 -19.50 22.73 -47.01
C ALA A 363 -19.19 22.87 -45.50
N LEU A 364 -19.67 23.94 -44.85
CA LEU A 364 -19.49 24.12 -43.41
C LEU A 364 -20.48 23.28 -42.58
N LEU A 365 -21.71 23.09 -43.05
CA LEU A 365 -22.70 22.20 -42.43
C LEU A 365 -22.23 20.73 -42.46
N ASP A 366 -21.71 20.27 -43.61
CA ASP A 366 -21.16 18.92 -43.76
C ASP A 366 -19.96 18.69 -42.84
N TRP A 367 -19.12 19.72 -42.65
CA TRP A 367 -17.97 19.66 -41.74
C TRP A 367 -18.39 19.50 -40.29
N VAL A 368 -19.38 20.26 -39.81
CA VAL A 368 -19.92 20.14 -38.43
C VAL A 368 -20.48 18.73 -38.20
N THR A 369 -21.28 18.23 -39.14
CA THR A 369 -21.90 16.91 -39.07
C THR A 369 -20.85 15.79 -39.07
N SER A 370 -19.81 15.91 -39.90
CA SER A 370 -18.68 14.98 -39.94
C SER A 370 -17.90 14.98 -38.62
N MET A 371 -17.67 16.15 -38.02
CA MET A 371 -16.99 16.26 -36.74
C MET A 371 -17.79 15.65 -35.59
N GLU A 372 -19.11 15.84 -35.53
CA GLU A 372 -19.97 15.23 -34.52
C GLU A 372 -19.93 13.69 -34.60
N SER A 373 -19.90 13.14 -35.82
CA SER A 373 -19.78 11.69 -36.03
C SER A 373 -18.41 11.14 -35.61
N SER A 374 -17.33 11.92 -35.77
CA SER A 374 -15.99 11.54 -35.31
C SER A 374 -15.81 11.64 -33.79
N GLY A 375 -16.48 12.61 -33.14
CA GLY A 375 -16.50 12.77 -31.67
C GLY A 375 -17.25 11.65 -30.95
N GLY A 376 -18.28 11.08 -31.59
CA GLY A 376 -19.01 9.92 -31.07
C GLY A 376 -18.17 8.64 -31.00
N GLN A 377 -17.18 8.47 -31.89
CA GLN A 377 -16.35 7.26 -31.97
C GLN A 377 -15.26 7.18 -30.87
N LEU A 378 -14.92 8.33 -30.27
CA LEU A 378 -14.08 8.42 -29.07
C LEU A 378 -14.77 7.90 -27.80
N LYS A 379 -16.11 7.79 -27.79
CA LYS A 379 -16.90 7.26 -26.65
C LYS A 379 -16.93 5.72 -26.58
N THR A 380 -16.47 4.97 -27.59
CA THR A 380 -16.66 3.50 -27.68
C THR A 380 -15.41 2.63 -27.90
N SER A 381 -14.19 3.18 -27.89
CA SER A 381 -12.98 2.36 -28.13
C SER A 381 -12.11 2.21 -26.88
N LEU A 382 -12.57 1.40 -25.94
CA LEU A 382 -11.67 0.60 -25.10
C LEU A 382 -11.56 -0.79 -25.74
N PRO A 383 -10.36 -1.37 -25.93
CA PRO A 383 -10.25 -2.80 -26.16
C PRO A 383 -10.71 -3.50 -24.87
N GLU A 384 -11.81 -4.22 -24.93
CA GLU A 384 -12.06 -5.32 -24.00
C GLU A 384 -10.85 -6.26 -24.07
N MET A 385 -10.12 -6.37 -22.98
CA MET A 385 -9.07 -7.37 -22.85
C MET A 385 -9.75 -8.73 -22.70
N GLU A 386 -9.49 -9.61 -23.65
CA GLU A 386 -9.94 -11.00 -23.68
C GLU A 386 -9.75 -11.69 -22.33
N LYS A 387 -10.80 -12.41 -21.91
CA LYS A 387 -10.71 -13.47 -20.90
C LYS A 387 -9.67 -14.50 -21.33
N GLY A 388 -8.51 -14.50 -20.68
CA GLY A 388 -7.47 -15.50 -20.87
C GLY A 388 -6.69 -15.78 -19.59
N ALA A 389 -7.16 -16.79 -18.85
CA ALA A 389 -6.49 -17.67 -17.89
C ALA A 389 -5.45 -17.11 -16.88
N LEU A 390 -5.73 -17.43 -15.61
CA LEU A 390 -4.82 -17.60 -14.46
C LEU A 390 -3.32 -17.34 -14.74
N ASP A 391 -2.78 -16.28 -14.14
CA ASP A 391 -1.72 -16.48 -13.14
C ASP A 391 -1.66 -15.31 -12.16
N THR A 392 -1.70 -15.66 -10.88
CA THR A 392 -1.57 -14.76 -9.73
C THR A 392 -0.20 -14.08 -9.75
N THR A 393 -0.12 -12.74 -9.83
CA THR A 393 0.79 -11.86 -9.03
C THR A 393 0.71 -10.36 -9.39
N ASP A 394 0.14 -9.91 -10.52
CA ASP A 394 0.32 -8.50 -10.94
C ASP A 394 -0.96 -7.62 -10.99
N SER A 395 -1.79 -7.68 -9.94
CA SER A 395 -3.06 -6.93 -9.87
C SER A 395 -2.89 -5.43 -9.54
N TYR A 396 -1.70 -4.96 -9.15
CA TYR A 396 -1.50 -3.60 -8.62
C TYR A 396 -1.13 -2.55 -9.69
N MET A 397 -0.66 -2.96 -10.87
CA MET A 397 -0.17 -2.04 -11.90
C MET A 397 -1.28 -1.38 -12.75
N GLY A 398 -2.49 -1.94 -12.79
CA GLY A 398 -3.61 -1.43 -13.60
C GLY A 398 -4.32 -0.20 -13.02
N ALA A 399 -4.34 -0.07 -11.69
CA ALA A 399 -5.07 0.97 -10.97
C ALA A 399 -4.41 2.37 -11.07
N ASN A 400 -3.08 2.44 -11.20
CA ASN A 400 -2.34 3.70 -11.29
C ASN A 400 -2.45 4.40 -12.65
N GLN A 401 -3.00 3.75 -13.68
CA GLN A 401 -3.13 4.33 -15.03
C GLN A 401 -4.43 5.10 -15.25
N VAL A 402 -5.37 5.08 -14.29
CA VAL A 402 -6.68 5.73 -14.43
C VAL A 402 -6.57 7.26 -14.47
N PRO A 403 -5.78 7.93 -13.61
CA PRO A 403 -5.58 9.39 -13.71
C PRO A 403 -4.94 9.79 -15.05
N GLU A 404 -3.91 9.07 -15.50
CA GLU A 404 -3.27 9.33 -16.80
C GLU A 404 -4.22 9.16 -17.99
N LYS A 405 -5.15 8.19 -17.92
CA LYS A 405 -6.18 7.99 -18.95
C LYS A 405 -7.18 9.15 -18.98
N LEU A 406 -7.58 9.66 -17.82
CA LEU A 406 -8.47 10.82 -17.70
C LEU A 406 -7.77 12.10 -18.20
N ASP A 407 -6.48 12.28 -17.89
CA ASP A 407 -5.66 13.39 -18.40
C ASP A 407 -5.62 13.38 -19.94
N ARG A 408 -5.38 12.20 -20.54
CA ARG A 408 -5.41 12.04 -22.01
C ARG A 408 -6.79 12.36 -22.60
N GLN A 409 -7.88 12.00 -21.91
CA GLN A 409 -9.24 12.36 -22.34
C GLN A 409 -9.51 13.86 -22.25
N CYS A 410 -9.04 14.53 -21.18
CA CYS A 410 -9.15 15.97 -21.02
C CYS A 410 -8.40 16.71 -22.15
N GLU A 411 -7.16 16.31 -22.45
CA GLU A 411 -6.37 16.88 -23.54
C GLU A 411 -7.01 16.64 -24.92
N ALA A 412 -7.57 15.45 -25.17
CA ALA A 412 -8.30 15.18 -26.41
C ALA A 412 -9.55 16.08 -26.56
N MET A 413 -10.31 16.28 -25.48
CA MET A 413 -11.49 17.16 -25.48
C MET A 413 -11.11 18.64 -25.65
N LYS A 414 -10.00 19.09 -25.06
CA LYS A 414 -9.43 20.43 -25.29
C LYS A 414 -9.07 20.62 -26.77
N ALA A 415 -8.41 19.65 -27.38
CA ALA A 415 -8.04 19.70 -28.80
C ALA A 415 -9.29 19.76 -29.70
N HIS A 416 -10.33 18.99 -29.39
CA HIS A 416 -11.60 19.02 -30.12
C HIS A 416 -12.28 20.40 -30.03
N HIS A 417 -12.34 20.99 -28.83
CA HIS A 417 -12.88 22.34 -28.64
C HIS A 417 -12.07 23.41 -29.38
N GLN A 418 -10.75 23.29 -29.37
CA GLN A 418 -9.84 24.21 -30.06
C GLN A 418 -10.03 24.18 -31.58
N GLU A 419 -10.34 23.02 -32.16
CA GLU A 419 -10.65 22.88 -33.58
C GLU A 419 -11.95 23.59 -33.97
N LEU A 420 -13.00 23.51 -33.14
CA LEU A 420 -14.25 24.27 -33.34
C LEU A 420 -14.02 25.79 -33.29
N LEU A 421 -13.13 26.25 -32.41
CA LEU A 421 -12.74 27.66 -32.32
C LEU A 421 -11.89 28.10 -33.51
N SER A 422 -11.04 27.23 -34.07
CA SER A 422 -10.18 27.55 -35.22
C SER A 422 -11.02 27.94 -36.46
N GLN A 423 -12.19 27.31 -36.63
CA GLN A 423 -13.10 27.59 -37.73
C GLN A 423 -14.03 28.78 -37.50
N GLN A 424 -14.06 29.39 -36.31
CA GLN A 424 -15.02 30.46 -35.94
C GLN A 424 -15.03 31.61 -36.96
N GLN A 425 -13.85 32.03 -37.45
CA GLN A 425 -13.74 33.09 -38.44
C GLN A 425 -14.38 32.71 -39.80
N ASN A 426 -14.28 31.44 -40.20
CA ASN A 426 -14.87 30.94 -41.45
C ASN A 426 -16.41 30.96 -41.38
N PHE A 427 -17.00 30.57 -40.24
CA PHE A 427 -18.45 30.66 -40.02
C PHE A 427 -18.94 32.13 -40.01
N ILE A 428 -18.19 33.04 -39.38
CA ILE A 428 -18.53 34.47 -39.36
C ILE A 428 -18.51 35.06 -40.77
N LEU A 429 -17.46 34.80 -41.56
CA LEU A 429 -17.32 35.33 -42.92
C LEU A 429 -18.39 34.77 -43.86
N ALA A 430 -18.68 33.47 -43.79
CA ALA A 430 -19.73 32.84 -44.61
C ALA A 430 -21.11 33.45 -44.29
N THR A 431 -21.40 33.63 -43.00
CA THR A 431 -22.64 34.26 -42.53
C THR A 431 -22.77 35.72 -42.99
N GLN A 432 -21.72 36.53 -42.82
CA GLN A 432 -21.73 37.95 -43.22
C GLN A 432 -21.81 38.12 -44.74
N SER A 433 -21.11 37.27 -45.50
CA SER A 433 -21.17 37.24 -46.96
C SER A 433 -22.59 36.99 -47.45
N ALA A 434 -23.23 35.92 -46.96
CA ALA A 434 -24.59 35.55 -47.35
C ALA A 434 -25.64 36.58 -46.88
N GLN A 435 -25.49 37.17 -45.69
CA GLN A 435 -26.39 38.22 -45.20
C GLN A 435 -26.24 39.53 -46.00
N SER A 436 -25.01 39.96 -46.28
CA SER A 436 -24.77 41.18 -47.08
C SER A 436 -25.24 41.03 -48.53
N PHE A 437 -25.20 39.81 -49.08
CA PHE A 437 -25.78 39.47 -50.36
C PHE A 437 -27.32 39.59 -50.34
N LEU A 438 -27.98 39.04 -49.31
CA LEU A 438 -29.43 39.18 -49.11
C LEU A 438 -29.87 40.64 -48.98
N ASP A 439 -29.08 41.48 -48.30
CA ASP A 439 -29.42 42.90 -48.09
C ASP A 439 -29.25 43.74 -49.37
N ARG A 440 -28.24 43.45 -50.19
CA ARG A 440 -27.94 44.21 -51.42
C ARG A 440 -28.75 43.76 -52.63
N GLN A 441 -28.94 42.44 -52.79
CA GLN A 441 -29.49 41.84 -54.01
C GLN A 441 -30.83 41.11 -53.78
N GLY A 442 -31.38 41.13 -52.56
CA GLY A 442 -32.61 40.41 -52.22
C GLY A 442 -33.90 40.87 -52.91
N HIS A 443 -33.86 41.99 -53.65
CA HIS A 443 -34.97 42.47 -54.49
C HIS A 443 -34.93 41.90 -55.92
N ASN A 444 -33.80 41.32 -56.34
CA ASN A 444 -33.59 40.73 -57.67
C ASN A 444 -33.75 39.19 -57.68
N LEU A 445 -34.01 38.57 -56.52
CA LEU A 445 -34.17 37.13 -56.32
C LEU A 445 -35.64 36.73 -56.20
N THR A 446 -35.95 35.46 -56.47
CA THR A 446 -37.28 34.90 -56.20
C THR A 446 -37.51 34.72 -54.69
N LEU A 447 -38.78 34.66 -54.29
CA LEU A 447 -39.16 34.48 -52.87
C LEU A 447 -38.62 33.16 -52.30
N GLU A 448 -38.59 32.11 -53.11
CA GLU A 448 -38.15 30.74 -52.75
C GLU A 448 -36.64 30.67 -52.51
N GLU A 449 -35.84 31.27 -53.40
CA GLU A 449 -34.37 31.32 -53.27
C GLU A 449 -33.93 32.10 -52.03
N ARG A 450 -34.67 33.18 -51.71
CA ARG A 450 -34.44 33.99 -50.51
C ARG A 450 -34.74 33.20 -49.23
N GLN A 451 -35.84 32.43 -49.20
CA GLN A 451 -36.22 31.60 -48.05
C GLN A 451 -35.22 30.46 -47.83
N MET A 452 -34.82 29.75 -48.89
CA MET A 452 -33.87 28.63 -48.80
C MET A 452 -32.50 29.08 -48.25
N LEU A 453 -31.95 30.20 -48.75
CA LEU A 453 -30.68 30.71 -48.24
C LEU A 453 -30.80 31.21 -46.79
N GLN A 454 -31.94 31.76 -46.40
CA GLN A 454 -32.21 32.16 -45.01
C GLN A 454 -32.33 30.96 -44.06
N GLU A 455 -32.97 29.87 -44.48
CA GLU A 455 -33.10 28.62 -43.71
C GLU A 455 -31.74 27.97 -43.47
N LYS A 456 -30.95 27.74 -44.53
CA LYS A 456 -29.59 27.17 -44.41
C LYS A 456 -28.66 28.02 -43.55
N LEU A 457 -28.81 29.34 -43.60
CA LEU A 457 -28.05 30.27 -42.77
C LEU A 457 -28.49 30.23 -41.30
N GLY A 458 -29.76 29.94 -41.05
CA GLY A 458 -30.30 29.62 -39.72
C GLY A 458 -29.71 28.32 -39.18
N ASP A 459 -29.79 27.25 -39.96
CA ASP A 459 -29.28 25.92 -39.60
C ASP A 459 -27.78 25.95 -39.27
N LEU A 460 -26.98 26.62 -40.12
CA LEU A 460 -25.54 26.76 -39.90
C LEU A 460 -25.21 27.47 -38.58
N LYS A 461 -25.95 28.55 -38.26
CA LYS A 461 -25.77 29.29 -37.00
C LYS A 461 -26.16 28.45 -35.80
N GLU A 462 -27.29 27.74 -35.88
CA GLU A 462 -27.82 26.95 -34.77
C GLU A 462 -26.96 25.71 -34.50
N GLN A 463 -26.60 24.95 -35.53
CA GLN A 463 -25.76 23.75 -35.39
C GLN A 463 -24.37 24.10 -34.85
N TYR A 464 -23.68 25.08 -35.45
CA TYR A 464 -22.35 25.48 -34.95
C TYR A 464 -22.40 25.99 -33.50
N ALA A 465 -23.42 26.77 -33.14
CA ALA A 465 -23.60 27.22 -31.76
C ALA A 465 -23.89 26.06 -30.79
N ALA A 466 -24.70 25.08 -31.21
CA ALA A 466 -25.01 23.90 -30.43
C ALA A 466 -23.79 23.01 -30.22
N SER A 467 -23.03 22.69 -31.28
CA SER A 467 -21.82 21.86 -31.18
C SER A 467 -20.73 22.55 -30.34
N LEU A 468 -20.56 23.87 -30.47
CA LEU A 468 -19.62 24.65 -29.66
C LEU A 468 -20.02 24.65 -28.17
N ALA A 469 -21.29 24.88 -27.86
CA ALA A 469 -21.81 24.86 -26.50
C ALA A 469 -21.73 23.45 -25.87
N GLN A 470 -22.02 22.42 -26.64
CA GLN A 470 -21.89 21.02 -26.20
C GLN A 470 -20.42 20.67 -25.89
N SER A 471 -19.50 20.98 -26.81
CA SER A 471 -18.07 20.76 -26.61
C SER A 471 -17.53 21.51 -25.38
N GLU A 472 -17.94 22.76 -25.17
CA GLU A 472 -17.55 23.55 -24.00
C GLU A 472 -18.07 22.93 -22.68
N SER A 473 -19.32 22.45 -22.68
CA SER A 473 -19.94 21.79 -21.53
C SER A 473 -19.27 20.45 -21.19
N GLU A 474 -19.02 19.60 -22.20
CA GLU A 474 -18.31 18.33 -22.03
C GLU A 474 -16.87 18.55 -21.53
N LEU A 475 -16.17 19.55 -22.05
CA LEU A 475 -14.83 19.93 -21.59
C LEU A 475 -14.81 20.38 -20.12
N LYS A 476 -15.70 21.31 -19.74
CA LYS A 476 -15.81 21.80 -18.35
C LYS A 476 -16.11 20.66 -17.38
N ARG A 477 -16.94 19.70 -17.80
CA ARG A 477 -17.24 18.49 -17.01
C ARG A 477 -16.00 17.65 -16.76
N VAL A 478 -15.31 17.22 -17.82
CA VAL A 478 -14.13 16.35 -17.70
C VAL A 478 -13.02 17.05 -16.91
N GLN A 479 -12.84 18.37 -17.08
CA GLN A 479 -11.93 19.19 -16.27
C GLN A 479 -12.30 19.19 -14.78
N THR A 480 -13.57 19.42 -14.45
CA THR A 480 -14.02 19.39 -13.04
C THR A 480 -13.80 18.02 -12.40
N LEU A 481 -14.07 16.94 -13.15
CA LEU A 481 -13.80 15.58 -12.67
C LEU A 481 -12.30 15.31 -12.48
N GLN A 482 -11.45 15.81 -13.39
CA GLN A 482 -9.99 15.74 -13.28
C GLN A 482 -9.50 16.47 -12.03
N ASP A 483 -9.94 17.70 -11.81
CA ASP A 483 -9.54 18.53 -10.67
C ASP A 483 -9.95 17.90 -9.33
N GLU A 484 -11.20 17.44 -9.21
CA GLU A 484 -11.68 16.77 -8.00
C GLU A 484 -10.96 15.44 -7.77
N LEU A 485 -10.67 14.66 -8.84
CA LEU A 485 -9.91 13.40 -8.72
C LEU A 485 -8.47 13.66 -8.27
N GLN A 486 -7.81 14.66 -8.84
CA GLN A 486 -6.45 15.04 -8.45
C GLN A 486 -6.41 15.48 -6.99
N LYS A 487 -7.39 16.26 -6.56
CA LYS A 487 -7.53 16.68 -5.16
C LYS A 487 -7.73 15.49 -4.22
N PHE A 488 -8.65 14.58 -4.56
CA PHE A 488 -8.86 13.35 -3.79
C PHE A 488 -7.57 12.52 -3.68
N LEU A 489 -6.84 12.32 -4.77
CA LEU A 489 -5.60 11.54 -4.76
C LEU A 489 -4.51 12.20 -3.92
N GLN A 490 -4.46 13.53 -3.88
CA GLN A 490 -3.55 14.27 -3.01
C GLN A 490 -3.92 14.08 -1.53
N ASP A 491 -5.18 14.35 -1.17
CA ASP A 491 -5.69 14.17 0.20
C ASP A 491 -5.48 12.72 0.68
N HIS A 492 -5.78 11.74 -0.19
CA HIS A 492 -5.57 10.32 0.09
C HIS A 492 -4.10 9.99 0.33
N ARG A 493 -3.17 10.51 -0.49
CA ARG A 493 -1.74 10.24 -0.36
C ARG A 493 -1.18 10.75 0.97
N GLU A 494 -1.60 11.95 1.39
CA GLU A 494 -1.18 12.53 2.66
C GLU A 494 -1.66 11.67 3.84
N PHE A 495 -2.93 11.25 3.80
CA PHE A 495 -3.50 10.36 4.81
C PHE A 495 -2.87 8.96 4.80
N GLU A 496 -2.61 8.39 3.63
CA GLU A 496 -1.92 7.10 3.46
C GLU A 496 -0.50 7.13 4.02
N SER A 497 0.24 8.23 3.78
CA SER A 497 1.58 8.42 4.34
C SER A 497 1.55 8.52 5.87
N TRP A 498 0.50 9.13 6.44
CA TRP A 498 0.29 9.14 7.89
C TRP A 498 -0.06 7.76 8.41
N LEU A 499 -0.99 7.04 7.76
CA LEU A 499 -1.35 5.67 8.13
C LEU A 499 -0.13 4.76 8.20
N GLU A 500 0.74 4.78 7.18
CA GLU A 500 1.97 3.98 7.16
C GLU A 500 2.92 4.33 8.31
N ARG A 501 3.11 5.63 8.60
CA ARG A 501 3.96 6.07 9.72
C ARG A 501 3.38 5.62 11.06
N SER A 502 2.08 5.78 11.26
CA SER A 502 1.40 5.42 12.50
C SER A 502 1.30 3.91 12.70
N GLU A 503 1.09 3.13 11.64
CA GLU A 503 1.16 1.66 11.69
C GLU A 503 2.55 1.17 12.08
N ASN A 504 3.62 1.78 11.52
CA ASN A 504 4.99 1.47 11.93
C ASN A 504 5.27 1.87 13.38
N GLU A 505 4.77 3.04 13.81
CA GLU A 505 4.94 3.48 15.20
C GLU A 505 4.27 2.52 16.19
N LEU A 506 3.07 2.03 15.85
CA LEU A 506 2.34 1.03 16.62
C LEU A 506 3.12 -0.29 16.68
N GLU A 507 3.64 -0.75 15.55
CA GLU A 507 4.47 -1.96 15.46
C GLU A 507 5.74 -1.86 16.32
N ASP A 508 6.37 -0.68 16.35
CA ASP A 508 7.53 -0.42 17.20
C ASP A 508 7.19 -0.44 18.69
N MET A 509 5.97 -0.03 19.07
CA MET A 509 5.49 -0.21 20.45
C MET A 509 5.29 -1.68 20.82
N TYR A 510 4.82 -2.53 19.88
CA TYR A 510 4.71 -3.97 20.10
C TYR A 510 6.07 -4.66 20.26
N LYS A 511 7.09 -4.21 19.52
CA LYS A 511 8.47 -4.75 19.63
C LYS A 511 9.21 -4.34 20.90
N GLY A 512 8.69 -3.37 21.65
CA GLY A 512 9.29 -2.84 22.88
C GLY A 512 9.25 -3.79 24.06
N GLY A 513 9.86 -4.98 23.96
CA GLY A 513 10.04 -5.91 25.07
C GLY A 513 10.97 -5.30 26.12
N SER A 514 10.38 -4.77 27.19
CA SER A 514 11.11 -4.04 28.22
C SER A 514 10.68 -4.52 29.61
N GLY A 515 11.51 -4.22 30.61
CA GLY A 515 11.21 -4.54 32.01
C GLY A 515 9.94 -3.85 32.49
N PRO A 516 9.33 -4.32 33.58
CA PRO A 516 8.12 -3.72 34.14
C PRO A 516 8.21 -2.22 34.41
N GLU A 517 9.43 -1.70 34.65
CA GLU A 517 9.71 -0.29 34.91
C GLU A 517 9.42 0.61 33.70
N ALA A 518 9.38 0.05 32.49
CA ALA A 518 9.06 0.77 31.25
C ALA A 518 7.56 0.84 30.96
N LEU A 519 6.71 0.06 31.64
CA LEU A 519 5.26 0.07 31.42
C LEU A 519 4.63 1.47 31.55
N PRO A 520 4.96 2.30 32.56
CA PRO A 520 4.37 3.62 32.69
C PRO A 520 4.71 4.56 31.53
N SER A 521 5.95 4.48 31.02
CA SER A 521 6.38 5.31 29.89
C SER A 521 5.78 4.85 28.57
N MET A 522 5.67 3.52 28.35
CA MET A 522 4.98 2.95 27.19
C MET A 522 3.49 3.29 27.19
N LEU A 523 2.80 3.17 28.33
CA LEU A 523 1.39 3.53 28.44
C LEU A 523 1.17 5.03 28.17
N LYS A 524 2.06 5.90 28.66
CA LYS A 524 2.00 7.33 28.35
C LYS A 524 2.19 7.60 26.85
N ARG A 525 3.17 6.93 26.22
CA ARG A 525 3.41 7.05 24.77
C ARG A 525 2.22 6.55 23.96
N GLN A 526 1.65 5.39 24.33
CA GLN A 526 0.44 4.85 23.71
C GLN A 526 -0.74 5.82 23.88
N GLY A 527 -0.87 6.48 25.03
CA GLY A 527 -1.89 7.51 25.26
C GLY A 527 -1.76 8.70 24.30
N SER A 528 -0.56 9.30 24.19
CA SER A 528 -0.30 10.35 23.20
C SER A 528 -0.57 9.90 21.77
N PHE A 529 -0.16 8.69 21.42
CA PHE A 529 -0.40 8.11 20.10
C PHE A 529 -1.90 7.87 19.85
N SER A 530 -2.65 7.42 20.84
CA SER A 530 -4.10 7.23 20.73
C SER A 530 -4.83 8.55 20.49
N GLU A 531 -4.40 9.64 21.14
CA GLU A 531 -4.95 10.97 20.88
C GLU A 531 -4.69 11.42 19.44
N ASP A 532 -3.48 11.18 18.91
CA ASP A 532 -3.13 11.45 17.50
C ASP A 532 -3.98 10.62 16.52
N VAL A 533 -4.16 9.32 16.78
CA VAL A 533 -5.01 8.45 15.94
C VAL A 533 -6.47 8.92 15.97
N ILE A 534 -6.95 9.43 17.10
CA ILE A 534 -8.31 9.97 17.21
C ILE A 534 -8.45 11.30 16.45
N SER A 535 -7.44 12.19 16.49
CA SER A 535 -7.51 13.47 15.77
C SER A 535 -7.59 13.28 14.26
N HIS A 536 -6.88 12.28 13.73
CA HIS A 536 -6.88 11.94 12.29
C HIS A 536 -8.18 11.27 11.80
N LYS A 537 -9.15 11.04 12.70
CA LYS A 537 -10.53 10.73 12.29
C LYS A 537 -11.14 11.83 11.42
N GLY A 538 -10.74 13.08 11.67
CA GLY A 538 -11.13 14.24 10.85
C GLY A 538 -10.59 14.13 9.43
N ASP A 539 -9.32 13.74 9.29
CA ASP A 539 -8.66 13.61 7.99
C ASP A 539 -9.28 12.50 7.15
N LEU A 540 -9.60 11.35 7.76
CA LEU A 540 -10.37 10.31 7.07
C LEU A 540 -11.72 10.83 6.54
N ARG A 541 -12.41 11.69 7.31
CA ARG A 541 -13.65 12.33 6.83
C ARG A 541 -13.39 13.26 5.66
N PHE A 542 -12.31 14.05 5.69
CA PHE A 542 -11.95 14.91 4.56
C PHE A 542 -11.66 14.11 3.29
N VAL A 543 -10.85 13.06 3.39
CA VAL A 543 -10.57 12.13 2.27
C VAL A 543 -11.86 11.47 1.77
N THR A 544 -12.75 11.09 2.67
CA THR A 544 -14.07 10.53 2.32
C THR A 544 -14.93 11.55 1.58
N ILE A 545 -14.95 12.81 2.02
CA ILE A 545 -15.70 13.89 1.36
C ILE A 545 -15.11 14.19 -0.02
N SER A 546 -13.78 14.29 -0.17
CA SER A 546 -13.16 14.53 -1.48
C SER A 546 -13.40 13.36 -2.42
N GLY A 547 -13.29 12.12 -1.96
CA GLY A 547 -13.66 10.94 -2.75
C GLY A 547 -15.14 10.92 -3.13
N GLN A 548 -16.05 11.28 -2.21
CA GLN A 548 -17.48 11.38 -2.50
C GLN A 548 -17.77 12.47 -3.53
N LYS A 549 -17.09 13.62 -3.50
CA LYS A 549 -17.22 14.66 -4.52
C LYS A 549 -16.84 14.17 -5.92
N VAL A 550 -15.79 13.35 -6.03
CA VAL A 550 -15.43 12.71 -7.31
C VAL A 550 -16.55 11.79 -7.78
N LEU A 551 -17.09 10.96 -6.87
CA LEU A 551 -18.20 10.05 -7.19
C LEU A 551 -19.47 10.81 -7.59
N ASP A 552 -19.82 11.90 -6.90
CA ASP A 552 -21.00 12.72 -7.21
C ASP A 552 -20.84 13.45 -8.54
N THR A 553 -19.64 14.00 -8.77
CA THR A 553 -19.27 14.60 -10.04
C THR A 553 -19.45 13.57 -11.13
N GLU A 554 -18.86 12.38 -11.02
CA GLU A 554 -18.98 11.26 -11.97
C GLU A 554 -20.42 10.73 -12.15
N ASN A 555 -21.23 10.67 -11.09
CA ASN A 555 -22.63 10.24 -11.17
C ASN A 555 -23.47 11.19 -12.04
N SER A 556 -23.12 12.49 -12.08
CA SER A 556 -23.73 13.43 -13.01
C SER A 556 -23.39 13.17 -14.49
N PHE A 557 -22.48 12.23 -14.78
CA PHE A 557 -22.02 11.91 -16.14
C PHE A 557 -22.96 11.00 -16.90
N GLU A 558 -23.56 9.98 -16.27
CA GLU A 558 -24.45 9.02 -16.92
C GLU A 558 -25.31 8.29 -15.88
N GLU A 559 -26.64 8.49 -15.88
CA GLU A 559 -27.58 7.64 -15.16
C GLU A 559 -27.78 6.33 -15.95
N GLY A 560 -27.12 5.24 -15.53
CA GLY A 560 -27.52 3.87 -15.92
C GLY A 560 -26.51 2.97 -16.66
N LYS A 561 -25.21 3.29 -16.72
CA LYS A 561 -24.16 2.39 -17.27
C LYS A 561 -23.13 1.94 -16.22
N GLU A 562 -22.37 0.89 -16.59
CA GLU A 562 -21.34 0.20 -15.79
C GLU A 562 -20.43 1.14 -14.97
N PRO A 563 -19.90 0.72 -13.79
CA PRO A 563 -19.02 1.55 -12.99
C PRO A 563 -17.74 1.90 -13.78
N SER A 564 -17.54 3.20 -14.02
CA SER A 564 -16.30 3.70 -14.62
C SER A 564 -15.07 3.31 -13.80
N ALA A 565 -13.91 3.17 -14.46
CA ALA A 565 -12.65 2.85 -13.82
C ALA A 565 -12.27 3.84 -12.70
N THR A 566 -12.63 5.13 -12.85
CA THR A 566 -12.41 6.17 -11.84
C THR A 566 -13.27 5.91 -10.59
N ARG A 567 -14.55 5.59 -10.78
CA ARG A 567 -15.46 5.18 -9.68
C ARG A 567 -14.89 4.07 -8.83
N ASN A 568 -14.39 3.02 -9.47
CA ASN A 568 -13.90 1.82 -8.79
C ASN A 568 -12.61 2.14 -8.03
N LEU A 569 -11.68 2.87 -8.64
CA LEU A 569 -10.44 3.31 -7.99
C LEU A 569 -10.72 4.10 -6.69
N VAL A 570 -11.60 5.10 -6.76
CA VAL A 570 -11.95 5.94 -5.60
C VAL A 570 -12.58 5.10 -4.49
N LYS A 571 -13.54 4.23 -4.84
CA LYS A 571 -14.19 3.34 -3.87
C LYS A 571 -13.22 2.38 -3.20
N GLU A 572 -12.30 1.79 -3.97
CA GLU A 572 -11.29 0.86 -3.44
C GLU A 572 -10.33 1.57 -2.48
N LYS A 573 -9.82 2.75 -2.86
CA LYS A 573 -8.94 3.57 -2.02
C LYS A 573 -9.62 4.02 -0.72
N LEU A 574 -10.86 4.52 -0.81
CA LEU A 574 -11.64 4.91 0.37
C LEU A 574 -11.88 3.72 1.31
N LYS A 575 -12.23 2.56 0.76
CA LYS A 575 -12.41 1.33 1.53
C LYS A 575 -11.12 0.94 2.24
N ASN A 576 -10.00 0.89 1.52
CA ASN A 576 -8.69 0.55 2.09
C ASN A 576 -8.29 1.50 3.23
N ALA A 577 -8.39 2.82 3.01
CA ALA A 577 -8.08 3.82 4.02
C ALA A 577 -8.96 3.69 5.27
N THR A 578 -10.27 3.43 5.09
CA THR A 578 -11.22 3.24 6.19
C THR A 578 -10.91 1.97 7.00
N GLU A 579 -10.63 0.86 6.32
CA GLU A 579 -10.29 -0.42 6.94
C GLU A 579 -8.97 -0.33 7.72
N ARG A 580 -7.92 0.25 7.12
CA ARG A 580 -6.62 0.46 7.77
C ARG A 580 -6.72 1.38 8.98
N TYR A 581 -7.40 2.52 8.86
CA TYR A 581 -7.63 3.43 10.00
C TYR A 581 -8.38 2.73 11.14
N THR A 582 -9.44 1.99 10.82
CA THR A 582 -10.25 1.28 11.82
C THR A 582 -9.42 0.20 12.52
N ALA A 583 -8.62 -0.55 11.75
CA ALA A 583 -7.71 -1.54 12.30
C ALA A 583 -6.63 -0.91 13.20
N LEU A 584 -6.02 0.20 12.77
CA LEU A 584 -5.03 0.96 13.54
C LEU A 584 -5.63 1.47 14.85
N HIS A 585 -6.80 2.11 14.81
CA HIS A 585 -7.51 2.60 15.99
C HIS A 585 -7.88 1.48 16.95
N SER A 586 -8.40 0.35 16.43
CA SER A 586 -8.73 -0.83 17.24
C SER A 586 -7.50 -1.43 17.92
N LYS A 587 -6.41 -1.63 17.17
CA LYS A 587 -5.16 -2.18 17.71
C LYS A 587 -4.52 -1.23 18.72
N CYS A 588 -4.53 0.08 18.46
CA CYS A 588 -4.05 1.11 19.39
C CYS A 588 -4.84 1.06 20.72
N THR A 589 -6.17 0.98 20.64
CA THR A 589 -7.03 0.86 21.83
C THR A 589 -6.75 -0.44 22.59
N GLN A 590 -6.60 -1.56 21.86
CA GLN A 590 -6.27 -2.85 22.44
C GLN A 590 -4.91 -2.82 23.15
N LEU A 591 -3.88 -2.23 22.53
CA LEU A 591 -2.57 -2.04 23.15
C LEU A 591 -2.68 -1.21 24.45
N GLY A 592 -3.43 -0.11 24.43
CA GLY A 592 -3.66 0.69 25.64
C GLY A 592 -4.33 -0.09 26.76
N SER A 593 -5.36 -0.88 26.44
CA SER A 593 -6.03 -1.74 27.43
C SER A 593 -5.10 -2.83 27.98
N HIS A 594 -4.27 -3.42 27.13
CA HIS A 594 -3.30 -4.45 27.50
C HIS A 594 -2.21 -3.89 28.42
N LEU A 595 -1.61 -2.75 28.05
CA LEU A 595 -0.59 -2.06 28.87
C LEU A 595 -1.15 -1.63 30.23
N ASN A 596 -2.39 -1.14 30.28
CA ASN A 596 -3.03 -0.73 31.53
C ASN A 596 -3.32 -1.93 32.46
N MET A 597 -3.77 -3.06 31.89
CA MET A 597 -3.97 -4.31 32.62
C MET A 597 -2.65 -4.84 33.20
N LEU A 598 -1.59 -4.88 32.37
CA LEU A 598 -0.25 -5.30 32.78
C LEU A 598 0.30 -4.42 33.90
N LEU A 599 0.19 -3.09 33.76
CA LEU A 599 0.64 -2.14 34.77
C LEU A 599 -0.11 -2.31 36.09
N GLY A 600 -1.44 -2.47 36.04
CA GLY A 600 -2.26 -2.68 37.23
C GLY A 600 -1.89 -3.94 37.99
N GLN A 601 -1.74 -5.07 37.28
CA GLN A 601 -1.35 -6.35 37.88
C GLN A 601 0.08 -6.31 38.43
N TYR A 602 1.02 -5.70 37.70
CA TYR A 602 2.39 -5.54 38.19
C TYR A 602 2.48 -4.64 39.42
N GLN A 603 1.73 -3.54 39.48
CA GLN A 603 1.66 -2.68 40.68
C GLN A 603 1.04 -3.41 41.88
N GLN A 604 0.01 -4.22 41.65
CA GLN A 604 -0.59 -5.05 42.69
C GLN A 604 0.41 -6.11 43.20
N PHE A 605 1.16 -6.73 42.30
CA PHE A 605 2.24 -7.64 42.65
C PHE A 605 3.30 -6.92 43.48
N GLN A 606 3.83 -5.79 42.99
CA GLN A 606 4.93 -5.06 43.62
C GLN A 606 4.56 -4.58 45.01
N SER A 607 3.39 -3.96 45.18
CA SER A 607 2.92 -3.50 46.50
C SER A 607 2.75 -4.64 47.51
N SER A 608 2.23 -5.79 47.06
CA SER A 608 2.09 -6.99 47.89
C SER A 608 3.45 -7.60 48.24
N ALA A 609 4.37 -7.66 47.27
CA ALA A 609 5.73 -8.17 47.45
C ALA A 609 6.52 -7.31 48.44
N ASP A 610 6.51 -5.98 48.28
CA ASP A 610 7.20 -5.03 49.16
C ASP A 610 6.68 -5.12 50.60
N THR A 611 5.36 -5.20 50.76
CA THR A 611 4.71 -5.36 52.08
C THR A 611 5.14 -6.67 52.75
N LEU A 612 5.08 -7.79 52.01
CA LEU A 612 5.48 -9.09 52.52
C LEU A 612 6.98 -9.18 52.81
N GLN A 613 7.82 -8.58 51.98
CA GLN A 613 9.26 -8.58 52.17
C GLN A 613 9.64 -7.77 53.42
N ALA A 614 9.06 -6.59 53.63
CA ALA A 614 9.26 -5.81 54.85
C ALA A 614 8.82 -6.58 56.11
N TRP A 615 7.69 -7.29 56.01
CA TRP A 615 7.22 -8.14 57.10
C TRP A 615 8.15 -9.34 57.34
N ILE A 616 8.59 -10.07 56.31
CA ILE A 616 9.51 -11.21 56.42
C ILE A 616 10.82 -10.76 57.07
N GLN A 617 11.35 -9.60 56.72
CA GLN A 617 12.56 -9.06 57.34
C GLN A 617 12.35 -8.80 58.84
N THR A 618 11.23 -8.16 59.19
CA THR A 618 10.88 -7.89 60.60
C THR A 618 10.68 -9.20 61.38
N CYS A 619 9.89 -10.13 60.85
CA CYS A 619 9.65 -11.44 61.43
C CYS A 619 10.96 -12.23 61.56
N GLY A 620 11.82 -12.19 60.54
CA GLY A 620 13.15 -12.81 60.55
C GLY A 620 14.02 -12.30 61.70
N THR A 621 14.10 -10.99 61.91
CA THR A 621 14.85 -10.44 63.06
C THR A 621 14.26 -10.87 64.42
N ASN A 622 12.94 -10.99 64.53
CA ASN A 622 12.27 -11.49 65.73
C ASN A 622 12.57 -12.98 65.98
N VAL A 623 12.55 -13.80 64.93
CA VAL A 623 12.90 -15.22 64.99
C VAL A 623 14.38 -15.39 65.35
N GLU A 624 15.30 -14.68 64.72
CA GLU A 624 16.74 -14.72 65.05
C GLU A 624 17.01 -14.38 66.52
N LYS A 625 16.33 -13.34 67.04
CA LYS A 625 16.42 -12.98 68.45
C LYS A 625 15.91 -14.11 69.35
N LEU A 626 14.77 -14.71 69.02
CA LEU A 626 14.18 -15.81 69.79
C LEU A 626 14.98 -17.13 69.71
N LEU A 627 15.66 -17.37 68.59
CA LEU A 627 16.60 -18.49 68.43
C LEU A 627 17.88 -18.26 69.23
N SER A 628 18.30 -17.00 69.40
CA SER A 628 19.46 -16.63 70.23
C SER A 628 19.17 -16.70 71.72
N ASP A 629 17.90 -16.55 72.14
CA ASP A 629 17.49 -16.73 73.53
C ASP A 629 17.73 -18.17 73.98
N THR A 630 18.51 -18.34 75.05
CA THR A 630 18.85 -19.66 75.62
C THR A 630 17.57 -20.40 76.03
N ILE A 631 17.52 -21.70 75.74
CA ILE A 631 16.45 -22.59 76.23
C ILE A 631 16.54 -22.63 77.75
N ALA A 632 15.55 -22.06 78.45
CA ALA A 632 15.52 -22.11 79.90
C ALA A 632 15.34 -23.55 80.38
N SER A 633 15.67 -23.82 81.63
CA SER A 633 15.47 -25.17 82.21
C SER A 633 14.33 -25.24 83.19
N ASP A 634 13.91 -24.10 83.73
CA ASP A 634 12.72 -24.00 84.56
C ASP A 634 11.46 -24.29 83.72
N PRO A 635 10.57 -25.21 84.13
CA PRO A 635 9.35 -25.54 83.38
C PRO A 635 8.42 -24.35 83.18
N GLY A 636 8.34 -23.41 84.14
CA GLY A 636 7.49 -22.23 84.05
C GLY A 636 8.00 -21.24 83.01
N VAL A 637 9.31 -20.98 83.01
CA VAL A 637 9.96 -20.13 81.99
C VAL A 637 9.92 -20.79 80.61
N LEU A 638 10.16 -22.10 80.53
CA LEU A 638 10.01 -22.87 79.28
C LEU A 638 8.59 -22.80 78.72
N GLN A 639 7.57 -22.90 79.58
CA GLN A 639 6.18 -22.74 79.19
C GLN A 639 5.92 -21.33 78.63
N GLN A 640 6.48 -20.30 79.25
CA GLN A 640 6.39 -18.92 78.72
C GLN A 640 7.12 -18.76 77.38
N GLN A 641 8.31 -19.35 77.22
CA GLN A 641 9.04 -19.36 75.94
C GLN A 641 8.24 -20.08 74.84
N LEU A 642 7.59 -21.20 75.16
CA LEU A 642 6.72 -21.93 74.23
C LEU A 642 5.49 -21.13 73.86
N VAL A 643 4.80 -20.52 74.83
CA VAL A 643 3.64 -19.65 74.58
C VAL A 643 4.05 -18.47 73.71
N THR A 644 5.18 -17.82 74.00
CA THR A 644 5.68 -16.71 73.17
C THR A 644 5.97 -17.16 71.73
N THR A 645 6.61 -18.32 71.56
CA THR A 645 6.91 -18.88 70.22
C THR A 645 5.63 -19.22 69.45
N LYS A 646 4.66 -19.90 70.10
CA LYS A 646 3.41 -20.33 69.47
C LYS A 646 2.42 -19.19 69.24
N GLN A 647 2.13 -18.42 70.28
CA GLN A 647 1.08 -17.41 70.28
C GLN A 647 1.51 -16.12 69.59
N LYS A 648 2.81 -15.76 69.65
CA LYS A 648 3.25 -14.51 69.04
C LYS A 648 3.72 -14.70 67.60
N LEU A 649 4.64 -15.64 67.36
CA LEU A 649 5.31 -15.73 66.05
C LEU A 649 4.68 -16.76 65.11
N GLN A 650 4.24 -17.93 65.61
CA GLN A 650 3.53 -18.89 64.74
C GLN A 650 2.14 -18.43 64.33
N GLU A 651 1.41 -17.71 65.21
CA GLU A 651 0.12 -17.11 64.86
C GLU A 651 0.30 -15.97 63.84
N GLU A 652 1.26 -15.05 64.06
CA GLU A 652 1.63 -14.04 63.06
C GLU A 652 2.00 -14.67 61.70
N LEU A 653 2.77 -15.76 61.69
CA LEU A 653 3.12 -16.49 60.46
C LEU A 653 1.87 -17.10 59.78
N ALA A 654 0.95 -17.67 60.54
CA ALA A 654 -0.29 -18.26 60.01
C ALA A 654 -1.21 -17.18 59.39
N GLU A 655 -1.28 -15.99 59.99
CA GLU A 655 -2.02 -14.85 59.43
C GLU A 655 -1.47 -14.40 58.07
N HIS A 656 -0.15 -14.55 57.86
CA HIS A 656 0.54 -14.13 56.63
C HIS A 656 0.56 -15.21 55.53
N GLN A 657 0.08 -16.43 55.80
CA GLN A 657 -0.08 -17.48 54.79
C GLN A 657 -0.98 -17.03 53.63
N VAL A 658 -2.15 -16.46 53.94
CA VAL A 658 -3.12 -16.03 52.92
C VAL A 658 -2.57 -14.90 52.04
N PRO A 659 -1.93 -13.84 52.60
CA PRO A 659 -1.20 -12.85 51.81
C PRO A 659 -0.14 -13.45 50.86
N VAL A 660 0.63 -14.45 51.31
CA VAL A 660 1.63 -15.13 50.47
C VAL A 660 0.98 -15.89 49.31
N GLU A 661 -0.11 -16.61 49.56
CA GLU A 661 -0.88 -17.30 48.51
C GLU A 661 -1.52 -16.30 47.52
N LYS A 662 -1.99 -15.16 48.03
CA LYS A 662 -2.49 -14.06 47.17
C LYS A 662 -1.39 -13.50 46.29
N LEU A 663 -0.18 -13.30 46.81
CA LEU A 663 0.97 -12.86 46.01
C LEU A 663 1.30 -13.87 44.90
N GLN A 664 1.34 -15.16 45.23
CA GLN A 664 1.52 -16.23 44.24
C GLN A 664 0.45 -16.18 43.15
N LYS A 665 -0.82 -16.02 43.54
CA LYS A 665 -1.92 -15.92 42.59
C LYS A 665 -1.78 -14.71 41.67
N VAL A 666 -1.55 -13.51 42.22
CA VAL A 666 -1.37 -12.28 41.41
C VAL A 666 -0.21 -12.43 40.43
N ALA A 667 0.87 -13.09 40.84
CA ALA A 667 1.98 -13.36 39.95
C ALA A 667 1.65 -14.39 38.86
N CYS A 668 0.95 -15.47 39.18
CA CYS A 668 0.44 -16.42 38.18
C CYS A 668 -0.47 -15.70 37.18
N ASP A 669 -1.45 -14.95 37.67
CA ASP A 669 -2.37 -14.15 36.84
C ASP A 669 -1.58 -13.19 35.93
N LEU A 670 -0.51 -12.56 36.43
CA LEU A 670 0.37 -11.68 35.64
C LEU A 670 1.17 -12.44 34.56
N MET A 671 1.65 -13.65 34.86
CA MET A 671 2.38 -14.49 33.89
C MET A 671 1.48 -15.13 32.83
N GLU A 672 0.19 -15.31 33.15
CA GLU A 672 -0.82 -15.86 32.23
C GLU A 672 -1.40 -14.79 31.27
N ILE A 673 -1.06 -13.51 31.46
CA ILE A 673 -1.49 -12.46 30.52
C ILE A 673 -0.81 -12.67 29.17
N GLU A 674 -1.61 -13.09 28.20
CA GLU A 674 -1.21 -13.20 26.81
C GLU A 674 -1.36 -11.85 26.07
N GLY A 675 -0.40 -11.56 25.18
CA GLY A 675 -0.43 -10.37 24.33
C GLY A 675 0.96 -9.77 24.11
N GLU A 676 1.01 -8.80 23.20
CA GLU A 676 2.22 -8.03 22.93
C GLU A 676 2.01 -6.58 23.39
N PRO A 677 3.05 -5.92 23.94
CA PRO A 677 4.40 -6.42 24.17
C PRO A 677 4.50 -7.39 25.36
N ALA A 678 5.20 -8.52 25.16
CA ALA A 678 5.47 -9.45 26.25
C ALA A 678 6.44 -8.86 27.30
N LEU A 679 6.08 -8.98 28.58
CA LEU A 679 6.91 -8.54 29.71
C LEU A 679 8.00 -9.54 30.08
N ASN A 680 9.18 -9.03 30.43
CA ASN A 680 10.21 -9.85 31.06
C ASN A 680 9.92 -10.03 32.56
N LEU A 681 9.28 -11.15 32.92
CA LEU A 681 8.83 -11.45 34.29
C LEU A 681 9.85 -12.23 35.13
N LYS A 682 11.12 -12.30 34.73
CA LYS A 682 12.16 -13.00 35.52
C LYS A 682 12.28 -12.48 36.96
N HIS A 683 12.29 -11.15 37.12
CA HIS A 683 12.38 -10.53 38.45
C HIS A 683 11.16 -10.86 39.33
N VAL A 684 9.96 -10.95 38.73
CA VAL A 684 8.74 -11.36 39.43
C VAL A 684 8.89 -12.78 39.96
N GLN A 685 9.34 -13.72 39.12
CA GLN A 685 9.59 -15.10 39.54
C GLN A 685 10.66 -15.22 40.63
N GLU A 686 11.78 -14.50 40.49
CA GLU A 686 12.86 -14.45 41.48
C GLU A 686 12.37 -13.91 42.83
N SER A 687 11.57 -12.83 42.81
CA SER A 687 11.00 -12.22 44.01
C SER A 687 10.05 -13.18 44.75
N ILE A 688 9.19 -13.89 44.02
CA ILE A 688 8.27 -14.89 44.60
C ILE A 688 9.05 -16.04 45.21
N ASN A 689 10.02 -16.60 44.47
CA ASN A 689 10.83 -17.70 44.96
C ASN A 689 11.60 -17.30 46.23
N SER A 690 12.12 -16.08 46.27
CA SER A 690 12.79 -15.52 47.45
C SER A 690 11.84 -15.39 48.65
N ILE A 691 10.68 -14.76 48.47
CA ILE A 691 9.67 -14.58 49.54
C ILE A 691 9.18 -15.93 50.06
N LEU A 692 8.85 -16.88 49.18
CA LEU A 692 8.40 -18.21 49.56
C LEU A 692 9.46 -18.99 50.31
N SER A 693 10.72 -18.95 49.83
CA SER A 693 11.83 -19.64 50.50
C SER A 693 12.07 -19.08 51.90
N HIS A 694 12.06 -17.76 52.07
CA HIS A 694 12.22 -17.14 53.39
C HIS A 694 11.04 -17.47 54.32
N PHE A 695 9.80 -17.37 53.82
CA PHE A 695 8.61 -17.73 54.59
C PHE A 695 8.65 -19.18 55.08
N GLN A 696 9.00 -20.12 54.19
CA GLN A 696 9.16 -21.53 54.53
C GLN A 696 10.30 -21.76 55.53
N SER A 697 11.43 -21.08 55.36
CA SER A 697 12.56 -21.15 56.29
C SER A 697 12.14 -20.72 57.71
N LEU A 698 11.47 -19.57 57.84
CA LEU A 698 10.95 -19.07 59.12
C LEU A 698 9.94 -20.06 59.74
N SER A 699 9.04 -20.62 58.93
CA SER A 699 8.09 -21.65 59.38
C SER A 699 8.79 -22.88 59.94
N CYS A 700 9.80 -23.39 59.23
CA CYS A 700 10.59 -24.54 59.68
C CYS A 700 11.35 -24.23 60.97
N SER A 701 12.07 -23.09 61.03
CA SER A 701 12.84 -22.70 62.22
C SER A 701 11.96 -22.52 63.46
N LEU A 702 10.76 -21.93 63.32
CA LEU A 702 9.80 -21.79 64.43
C LEU A 702 9.22 -23.15 64.86
N ALA A 703 8.91 -24.04 63.91
CA ALA A 703 8.44 -25.39 64.22
C ALA A 703 9.50 -26.20 64.97
N GLU A 704 10.76 -26.14 64.53
CA GLU A 704 11.91 -26.76 65.20
C GLU A 704 12.11 -26.20 66.61
N ARG A 705 12.08 -24.86 66.77
CA ARG A 705 12.19 -24.22 68.09
C ARG A 705 11.07 -24.63 69.04
N SER A 706 9.83 -24.71 68.55
CA SER A 706 8.68 -25.19 69.33
C SER A 706 8.87 -26.65 69.75
N ALA A 707 9.32 -27.53 68.84
CA ALA A 707 9.55 -28.94 69.15
C ALA A 707 10.66 -29.11 70.21
N LEU A 708 11.74 -28.33 70.11
CA LEU A 708 12.81 -28.30 71.10
C LEU A 708 12.30 -27.83 72.47
N LEU A 709 11.50 -26.77 72.53
CA LEU A 709 10.89 -26.29 73.77
C LEU A 709 9.97 -27.33 74.40
N GLN A 710 9.11 -27.99 73.60
CA GLN A 710 8.24 -29.06 74.10
C GLN A 710 9.04 -30.25 74.66
N LYS A 711 10.12 -30.64 73.97
CA LYS A 711 11.03 -31.68 74.47
C LYS A 711 11.69 -31.27 75.79
N ALA A 712 12.19 -30.05 75.89
CA ALA A 712 12.81 -29.52 77.10
C ALA A 712 11.82 -29.46 78.27
N ILE A 713 10.57 -29.06 78.03
CA ILE A 713 9.49 -29.06 79.05
C ILE A 713 9.27 -30.47 79.59
N ALA A 714 9.10 -31.45 78.68
CA ALA A 714 8.87 -32.84 79.09
C ALA A 714 10.04 -33.42 79.88
N GLN A 715 11.28 -33.11 79.48
CA GLN A 715 12.48 -33.54 80.20
C GLN A 715 12.58 -32.88 81.60
N SER A 716 12.32 -31.57 81.69
CA SER A 716 12.35 -30.84 82.96
C SER A 716 11.30 -31.37 83.95
N GLN A 717 10.06 -31.57 83.47
CA GLN A 717 8.98 -32.16 84.28
C GLN A 717 9.33 -33.56 84.76
N SER A 718 9.85 -34.43 83.89
CA SER A 718 10.25 -35.80 84.26
C SER A 718 11.35 -35.82 85.34
N VAL A 719 12.34 -34.92 85.24
CA VAL A 719 13.39 -34.78 86.26
C VAL A 719 12.81 -34.31 87.59
N GLN A 720 11.92 -33.31 87.56
CA GLN A 720 11.29 -32.79 88.77
C GLN A 720 10.40 -33.82 89.45
N GLU A 721 9.53 -34.51 88.71
CA GLU A 721 8.67 -35.57 89.22
C GLU A 721 9.48 -36.73 89.82
N SER A 722 10.59 -37.12 89.18
CA SER A 722 11.47 -38.17 89.68
C SER A 722 12.16 -37.78 90.99
N LEU A 723 12.65 -36.53 91.09
CA LEU A 723 13.25 -36.00 92.32
C LEU A 723 12.23 -35.89 93.46
N GLU A 724 11.01 -35.40 93.18
CA GLU A 724 9.92 -35.28 94.14
C GLU A 724 9.50 -36.68 94.66
N SER A 725 9.30 -37.63 93.74
CA SER A 725 8.97 -39.02 94.07
C SER A 725 10.04 -39.69 94.92
N LEU A 726 11.31 -39.44 94.62
CA LEU A 726 12.44 -40.00 95.37
C LEU A 726 12.56 -39.36 96.77
N LEU A 727 12.36 -38.05 96.89
CA LEU A 727 12.29 -37.36 98.18
C LEU A 727 11.18 -37.93 99.08
N GLU A 728 9.99 -38.14 98.53
CA GLU A 728 8.86 -38.72 99.28
C GLU A 728 9.14 -40.17 99.67
N SER A 729 9.71 -40.97 98.76
CA SER A 729 10.01 -42.37 99.06
C SER A 729 11.12 -42.53 100.11
N ILE A 730 12.17 -41.70 100.07
CA ILE A 730 13.18 -41.67 101.13
C ILE A 730 12.54 -41.26 102.46
N ARG A 731 11.66 -40.25 102.48
CA ARG A 731 10.94 -39.82 103.69
C ARG A 731 10.09 -40.95 104.28
N GLU A 732 9.44 -41.75 103.44
CA GLU A 732 8.67 -42.91 103.90
C GLU A 732 9.57 -43.97 104.55
N VAL A 733 10.74 -44.26 103.95
CA VAL A 733 11.70 -45.22 104.51
C VAL A 733 12.33 -44.68 105.80
N GLU A 734 12.63 -43.38 105.89
CA GLU A 734 13.05 -42.69 107.13
C GLU A 734 12.02 -42.91 108.25
N GLN A 735 10.72 -42.68 107.99
CA GLN A 735 9.65 -42.91 108.96
C GLN A 735 9.54 -44.38 109.39
N ASN A 736 9.71 -45.32 108.45
CA ASN A 736 9.66 -46.75 108.76
C ASN A 736 10.85 -47.17 109.65
N LEU A 737 12.04 -46.60 109.43
CA LEU A 737 13.21 -46.81 110.29
C LEU A 737 13.00 -46.29 111.72
N GLU A 738 12.33 -45.13 111.87
CA GLU A 738 12.00 -44.54 113.18
C GLU A 738 10.93 -45.34 113.95
N ARG A 739 9.94 -45.91 113.25
CA ARG A 739 8.85 -46.72 113.85
C ARG A 739 9.35 -48.03 114.44
N GLU A 740 10.37 -48.64 113.85
CA GLU A 740 10.98 -49.86 114.36
C GLU A 740 11.78 -49.58 115.65
N GLN A 741 11.11 -49.47 116.80
CA GLN A 741 11.77 -49.35 118.10
C GLN A 741 11.70 -50.68 118.84
N VAL A 742 12.83 -51.14 119.38
CA VAL A 742 12.87 -52.34 120.24
C VAL A 742 12.55 -51.92 121.67
N ALA A 743 11.28 -52.02 122.05
CA ALA A 743 10.80 -51.58 123.37
C ALA A 743 11.06 -52.60 124.49
N SER A 744 11.04 -53.91 124.16
CA SER A 744 11.28 -55.00 125.12
C SER A 744 12.41 -55.90 124.63
N LEU A 745 13.33 -56.26 125.54
CA LEU A 745 14.46 -57.12 125.22
C LEU A 745 14.04 -58.59 125.31
N SER A 746 13.76 -59.24 124.19
CA SER A 746 13.63 -60.70 124.12
C SER A 746 14.21 -61.20 122.80
N SER A 747 14.71 -62.44 122.76
CA SER A 747 15.31 -62.99 121.55
C SER A 747 14.34 -62.90 120.36
N ARG A 748 13.06 -63.23 120.58
CA ARG A 748 11.99 -63.14 119.57
C ARG A 748 11.78 -61.72 119.04
N VAL A 749 11.69 -60.71 119.92
CA VAL A 749 11.45 -59.32 119.50
C VAL A 749 12.66 -58.76 118.74
N ILE A 750 13.89 -59.16 119.12
CA ILE A 750 15.11 -58.78 118.39
C ILE A 750 15.17 -59.47 117.01
N GLN A 751 14.78 -60.74 116.91
CA GLN A 751 14.68 -61.46 115.63
C GLN A 751 13.62 -60.84 114.69
N GLU A 752 12.45 -60.47 115.22
CA GLU A 752 11.42 -59.75 114.46
C GLU A 752 11.91 -58.36 114.01
N ALA A 753 12.62 -57.63 114.87
CA ALA A 753 13.25 -56.36 114.51
C ALA A 753 14.36 -56.52 113.46
N LEU A 754 15.16 -57.59 113.51
CA LEU A 754 16.16 -57.92 112.48
C LEU A 754 15.49 -58.27 111.14
N ALA A 755 14.39 -59.03 111.15
CA ALA A 755 13.65 -59.37 109.95
C ALA A 755 13.04 -58.12 109.28
N ASN A 756 12.49 -57.20 110.08
CA ASN A 756 11.99 -55.93 109.57
C ASN A 756 13.14 -55.03 109.07
N ASN A 757 14.27 -54.99 109.79
CA ASN A 757 15.46 -54.27 109.34
C ASN A 757 16.03 -54.82 108.01
N VAL A 758 15.93 -56.12 107.74
CA VAL A 758 16.26 -56.72 106.43
C VAL A 758 15.31 -56.22 105.33
N LYS A 759 14.02 -56.07 105.61
CA LYS A 759 13.07 -55.44 104.67
C LYS A 759 13.44 -53.98 104.40
N LEU A 760 13.74 -53.20 105.45
CA LEU A 760 14.23 -51.83 105.29
C LEU A 760 15.50 -51.76 104.44
N LYS A 761 16.44 -52.68 104.65
CA LYS A 761 17.67 -52.78 103.84
C LYS A 761 17.36 -53.02 102.36
N GLN A 762 16.36 -53.87 102.07
CA GLN A 762 15.90 -54.10 100.70
C GLN A 762 15.24 -52.85 100.11
N ASP A 763 14.43 -52.13 100.89
CA ASP A 763 13.82 -50.88 100.43
C ASP A 763 14.86 -49.79 100.18
N ILE A 764 15.87 -49.65 101.04
CA ILE A 764 17.04 -48.78 100.81
C ILE A 764 17.77 -49.18 99.52
N ALA A 765 17.95 -50.48 99.26
CA ALA A 765 18.56 -50.93 98.01
C ALA A 765 17.73 -50.54 96.78
N ARG A 766 16.39 -50.59 96.86
CA ARG A 766 15.50 -50.09 95.79
C ARG A 766 15.63 -48.58 95.60
N GLN A 767 15.65 -47.81 96.70
CA GLN A 767 15.86 -46.37 96.64
C GLN A 767 17.22 -46.00 96.04
N LYS A 768 18.25 -46.81 96.26
CA LYS A 768 19.57 -46.62 95.64
C LYS A 768 19.49 -46.63 94.12
N SER A 769 18.81 -47.63 93.54
CA SER A 769 18.63 -47.72 92.09
C SER A 769 17.82 -46.56 91.54
N SER A 770 16.79 -46.11 92.27
CA SER A 770 16.01 -44.91 91.90
C SER A 770 16.84 -43.62 91.96
N LEU A 771 17.71 -43.48 92.96
CA LEU A 771 18.65 -42.37 93.09
C LEU A 771 19.66 -42.33 91.92
N GLU A 772 20.22 -43.48 91.55
CA GLU A 772 21.14 -43.58 90.41
C GLU A 772 20.46 -43.21 89.08
N ALA A 773 19.23 -43.70 88.85
CA ALA A 773 18.44 -43.34 87.67
C ALA A 773 18.09 -41.84 87.64
N THR A 774 17.66 -41.28 88.78
CA THR A 774 17.33 -39.86 88.90
C THR A 774 18.55 -38.97 88.71
N ARG A 775 19.71 -39.39 89.25
CA ARG A 775 21.00 -38.72 89.05
C ARG A 775 21.39 -38.67 87.58
N GLU A 776 21.19 -39.76 86.85
CA GLU A 776 21.45 -39.79 85.40
C GLU A 776 20.51 -38.85 84.64
N MET A 777 19.21 -38.83 84.97
CA MET A 777 18.25 -37.90 84.37
C MET A 777 18.63 -36.43 84.64
N VAL A 778 19.01 -36.09 85.87
CA VAL A 778 19.50 -34.76 86.23
C VAL A 778 20.77 -34.42 85.46
N SER A 779 21.75 -35.33 85.37
CA SER A 779 23.01 -35.09 84.64
C SER A 779 22.77 -34.82 83.15
N ARG A 780 21.93 -35.63 82.49
CA ARG A 780 21.60 -35.43 81.07
C ARG A 780 20.85 -34.11 80.85
N PHE A 781 19.99 -33.73 81.77
CA PHE A 781 19.27 -32.46 81.71
C PHE A 781 20.21 -31.27 81.91
N MET A 782 21.17 -31.39 82.82
CA MET A 782 22.16 -30.35 83.14
C MET A 782 23.07 -29.97 81.98
N GLU A 783 23.36 -30.89 81.05
CA GLU A 783 24.15 -30.59 79.85
C GLU A 783 23.52 -29.47 78.99
N THR A 784 22.20 -29.33 79.09
CA THR A 784 21.42 -28.35 78.34
C THR A 784 20.87 -27.23 79.21
N ALA A 785 21.19 -27.21 80.51
CA ALA A 785 20.52 -26.35 81.47
C ALA A 785 21.21 -25.02 81.77
N ASP A 786 20.42 -24.00 82.12
CA ASP A 786 20.94 -22.74 82.63
C ASP A 786 21.56 -22.91 84.03
N SER A 787 22.56 -22.09 84.36
CA SER A 787 23.38 -22.27 85.58
C SER A 787 22.55 -22.18 86.88
N THR A 788 21.50 -21.38 86.89
CA THR A 788 20.61 -21.16 88.03
C THR A 788 19.74 -22.39 88.29
N THR A 789 19.05 -22.89 87.28
CA THR A 789 18.19 -24.08 87.41
C THR A 789 19.01 -25.34 87.64
N ALA A 790 20.16 -25.46 86.96
CA ALA A 790 21.11 -26.53 87.19
C ALA A 790 21.57 -26.56 88.66
N ALA A 791 21.87 -25.40 89.26
CA ALA A 791 22.23 -25.31 90.67
C ALA A 791 21.10 -25.74 91.61
N VAL A 792 19.85 -25.37 91.31
CA VAL A 792 18.68 -25.77 92.12
C VAL A 792 18.44 -27.28 92.05
N LEU A 793 18.44 -27.88 90.86
CA LEU A 793 18.25 -29.32 90.69
C LEU A 793 19.41 -30.13 91.28
N GLN A 794 20.64 -29.64 91.11
CA GLN A 794 21.82 -30.23 91.74
C GLN A 794 21.75 -30.12 93.27
N GLY A 795 21.24 -29.01 93.80
CA GLY A 795 20.97 -28.83 95.22
C GLY A 795 20.01 -29.89 95.76
N LYS A 796 18.84 -30.05 95.11
CA LYS A 796 17.86 -31.09 95.47
C LYS A 796 18.45 -32.51 95.37
N LEU A 797 19.17 -32.82 94.30
CA LEU A 797 19.83 -34.13 94.14
C LEU A 797 20.87 -34.38 95.24
N THR A 798 21.60 -33.34 95.65
CA THR A 798 22.60 -33.42 96.73
C THR A 798 21.92 -33.65 98.07
N GLU A 799 20.82 -32.94 98.36
CA GLU A 799 20.00 -33.16 99.56
C GLU A 799 19.50 -34.61 99.64
N VAL A 800 18.88 -35.11 98.57
CA VAL A 800 18.40 -36.50 98.47
C VAL A 800 19.53 -37.49 98.67
N SER A 801 20.68 -37.28 98.02
CA SER A 801 21.85 -38.15 98.15
C SER A 801 22.38 -38.19 99.59
N GLN A 802 22.38 -37.04 100.27
CA GLN A 802 22.80 -36.94 101.66
C GLN A 802 21.85 -37.67 102.59
N ARG A 803 20.53 -37.45 102.45
CA ARG A 803 19.50 -38.14 103.25
C ARG A 803 19.56 -39.65 103.05
N PHE A 804 19.74 -40.09 101.80
CA PHE A 804 19.91 -41.50 101.47
C PHE A 804 21.11 -42.14 102.19
N GLU A 805 22.29 -41.51 102.14
CA GLU A 805 23.48 -42.05 102.81
C GLU A 805 23.32 -42.03 104.34
N GLN A 806 22.69 -40.99 104.90
CA GLN A 806 22.39 -40.96 106.34
C GLN A 806 21.44 -42.09 106.74
N LEU A 807 20.36 -42.29 105.99
CA LEU A 807 19.40 -43.38 106.21
C LEU A 807 20.07 -44.76 106.17
N ARG A 808 20.95 -44.97 105.17
CA ARG A 808 21.74 -46.20 105.03
C ARG A 808 22.66 -46.44 106.23
N LEU A 809 23.36 -45.40 106.70
CA LEU A 809 24.25 -45.50 107.86
C LEU A 809 23.46 -45.81 109.14
N GLN A 810 22.35 -45.12 109.38
CA GLN A 810 21.48 -45.37 110.53
C GLN A 810 20.89 -46.79 110.50
N GLN A 811 20.44 -47.26 109.33
CA GLN A 811 19.99 -48.64 109.17
C GLN A 811 21.10 -49.65 109.50
N GLN A 812 22.33 -49.42 109.00
CA GLN A 812 23.47 -50.32 109.23
C GLN A 812 23.91 -50.34 110.70
N GLU A 813 23.93 -49.18 111.36
CA GLU A 813 24.24 -49.06 112.80
C GLU A 813 23.21 -49.82 113.64
N LYS A 814 21.93 -49.65 113.31
CA LYS A 814 20.83 -50.38 113.96
C LYS A 814 20.93 -51.89 113.71
N GLU A 815 21.19 -52.32 112.48
CA GLU A 815 21.42 -53.73 112.12
C GLU A 815 22.58 -54.33 112.95
N SER A 816 23.70 -53.60 113.04
CA SER A 816 24.88 -54.01 113.81
C SER A 816 24.56 -54.14 115.30
N THR A 817 23.83 -53.17 115.85
CA THR A 817 23.43 -53.17 117.26
C THR A 817 22.48 -54.32 117.57
N LEU A 818 21.46 -54.55 116.74
CA LEU A 818 20.54 -55.68 116.90
C LEU A 818 21.26 -57.04 116.79
N LYS A 819 22.20 -57.19 115.85
CA LYS A 819 23.02 -58.40 115.72
C LYS A 819 23.92 -58.66 116.93
N LYS A 820 24.42 -57.62 117.58
CA LYS A 820 25.21 -57.73 118.82
C LYS A 820 24.33 -58.06 120.04
N LEU A 821 23.13 -57.50 120.09
CA LEU A 821 22.18 -57.70 121.19
C LEU A 821 21.55 -59.10 121.20
N LEU A 822 21.28 -59.67 120.03
CA LEU A 822 20.64 -60.99 119.92
C LEU A 822 21.33 -62.09 120.77
N PRO A 823 22.64 -62.35 120.63
CA PRO A 823 23.30 -63.38 121.45
C PRO A 823 23.32 -63.02 122.94
N GLN A 824 23.32 -61.74 123.31
CA GLN A 824 23.26 -61.32 124.71
C GLN A 824 21.88 -61.56 125.33
N ALA A 825 20.80 -61.30 124.57
CA ALA A 825 19.43 -61.60 124.98
C ALA A 825 19.19 -63.11 125.07
N GLU A 826 19.67 -63.88 124.10
CA GLU A 826 19.62 -65.35 124.12
C GLU A 826 20.39 -65.92 125.31
N MET A 827 21.59 -65.41 125.58
CA MET A 827 22.40 -65.83 126.73
C MET A 827 21.75 -65.44 128.06
N PHE A 828 21.13 -64.26 128.15
CA PHE A 828 20.36 -63.85 129.32
C PHE A 828 19.17 -64.79 129.57
N GLU A 829 18.34 -65.05 128.55
CA GLU A 829 17.20 -65.96 128.65
C GLU A 829 17.65 -67.38 129.05
N GLN A 830 18.67 -67.92 128.39
CA GLN A 830 19.22 -69.25 128.67
C GLN A 830 19.79 -69.38 130.09
N LEU A 831 20.64 -68.43 130.52
CA LEU A 831 21.22 -68.44 131.86
C LEU A 831 20.15 -68.21 132.94
N SER A 832 19.18 -67.33 132.68
CA SER A 832 18.08 -67.04 133.60
C SER A 832 17.21 -68.28 133.83
N ASP A 833 16.82 -68.96 132.75
CA ASP A 833 16.04 -70.20 132.81
C ASP A 833 16.84 -71.34 133.45
N LYS A 834 18.14 -71.47 133.13
CA LYS A 834 19.04 -72.47 133.74
C LYS A 834 19.16 -72.29 135.25
N LEU A 835 19.41 -71.06 135.71
CA LEU A 835 19.51 -70.73 137.14
C LEU A 835 18.19 -70.98 137.86
N GLN A 836 17.08 -70.58 137.26
CA GLN A 836 15.75 -70.83 137.82
C GLN A 836 15.48 -72.32 137.98
N GLN A 837 15.70 -73.12 136.93
CA GLN A 837 15.52 -74.58 136.98
C GLN A 837 16.44 -75.24 138.01
N PHE A 838 17.70 -74.79 138.10
CA PHE A 838 18.63 -75.26 139.11
C PHE A 838 18.10 -75.00 140.52
N MET A 839 17.69 -73.76 140.82
CA MET A 839 17.18 -73.39 142.14
C MET A 839 15.92 -74.16 142.50
N GLU A 840 14.97 -74.31 141.58
CA GLU A 840 13.74 -75.08 141.81
C GLU A 840 14.03 -76.56 142.06
N ASN A 841 14.94 -77.18 141.29
CA ASN A 841 15.31 -78.58 141.44
C ASN A 841 16.04 -78.84 142.77
N LYS A 842 17.00 -78.00 143.12
CA LYS A 842 17.78 -78.17 144.36
C LYS A 842 16.96 -77.81 145.61
N SER A 843 16.11 -76.79 145.56
CA SER A 843 15.16 -76.50 146.66
C SER A 843 14.22 -77.67 146.91
N ARG A 844 13.71 -78.31 145.84
CA ARG A 844 12.89 -79.53 145.95
C ARG A 844 13.67 -80.69 146.56
N MET A 845 14.93 -80.88 146.15
CA MET A 845 15.82 -81.89 146.72
C MET A 845 16.03 -81.68 148.23
N LEU A 846 16.34 -80.46 148.68
CA LEU A 846 16.51 -80.12 150.11
C LEU A 846 15.22 -80.29 150.94
N ALA A 847 14.06 -80.01 150.33
CA ALA A 847 12.76 -80.26 150.95
C ALA A 847 12.52 -81.78 151.16
N SER A 848 13.00 -82.63 150.25
CA SER A 848 12.93 -84.09 150.38
C SER A 848 14.01 -84.73 151.25
N GLY A 849 15.09 -84.01 151.58
CA GLY A 849 16.27 -84.53 152.28
C GLY A 849 16.11 -84.90 153.77
N ASN A 850 14.98 -84.58 154.40
CA ASN A 850 14.70 -84.94 155.80
C ASN A 850 14.00 -86.31 155.93
N GLN A 851 14.50 -87.34 155.27
CA GLN A 851 13.98 -88.71 155.41
C GLN A 851 14.86 -89.53 156.38
N PRO A 852 14.29 -90.23 157.37
CA PRO A 852 15.03 -90.92 158.43
C PRO A 852 15.88 -92.12 157.95
N ASP A 853 15.80 -92.50 156.67
CA ASP A 853 16.45 -93.70 156.10
C ASP A 853 17.76 -93.40 155.33
N GLN A 854 18.20 -92.14 155.24
CA GLN A 854 19.48 -91.77 154.59
C GLN A 854 20.63 -91.60 155.60
N ASP A 855 21.79 -92.19 155.30
CA ASP A 855 23.01 -92.08 156.11
C ASP A 855 23.53 -90.63 156.14
N ILE A 856 23.90 -90.15 157.34
CA ILE A 856 24.38 -88.78 157.59
C ILE A 856 25.60 -88.45 156.71
N ALA A 857 26.48 -89.44 156.45
CA ALA A 857 27.63 -89.25 155.58
C ALA A 857 27.25 -88.98 154.12
N HIS A 858 26.21 -89.64 153.60
CA HIS A 858 25.72 -89.44 152.24
C HIS A 858 25.00 -88.09 152.09
N PHE A 859 24.21 -87.70 153.09
CA PHE A 859 23.57 -86.38 153.10
C PHE A 859 24.60 -85.25 153.19
N SER A 860 25.63 -85.39 154.03
CA SER A 860 26.75 -84.44 154.10
C SER A 860 27.53 -84.34 152.79
N GLN A 861 27.73 -85.44 152.08
CA GLN A 861 28.37 -85.43 150.76
C GLN A 861 27.50 -84.72 149.70
N GLN A 862 26.18 -84.93 149.72
CA GLN A 862 25.24 -84.22 148.84
C GLN A 862 25.17 -82.72 149.13
N ILE A 863 25.25 -82.30 150.39
CA ILE A 863 25.34 -80.88 150.77
C ILE A 863 26.68 -80.28 150.32
N GLN A 864 27.79 -81.04 150.41
CA GLN A 864 29.10 -80.59 149.94
C GLN A 864 29.17 -80.48 148.41
N GLU A 865 28.62 -81.43 147.67
CA GLU A 865 28.49 -81.38 146.21
C GLU A 865 27.57 -80.23 145.77
N LEU A 866 26.43 -80.04 146.47
CA LEU A 866 25.55 -78.90 146.26
C LEU A 866 26.26 -77.57 146.53
N THR A 867 27.13 -77.50 147.54
CA THR A 867 27.92 -76.29 147.83
C THR A 867 28.89 -75.97 146.68
N SER A 868 29.50 -76.99 146.08
CA SER A 868 30.34 -76.82 144.87
C SER A 868 29.52 -76.40 143.64
N GLU A 869 28.38 -77.04 143.39
CA GLU A 869 27.49 -76.67 142.28
C GLU A 869 26.90 -75.26 142.45
N MET A 870 26.65 -74.84 143.69
CA MET A 870 26.24 -73.47 144.03
C MET A 870 27.35 -72.47 143.69
N GLU A 871 28.63 -72.81 143.90
CA GLU A 871 29.73 -71.93 143.51
C GLU A 871 29.81 -71.77 141.97
N ASP A 872 29.63 -72.85 141.20
CA ASP A 872 29.57 -72.80 139.73
C ASP A 872 28.34 -72.00 139.22
N GLN A 873 27.19 -72.11 139.89
CA GLN A 873 26.01 -71.30 139.54
C GLN A 873 26.14 -69.85 139.98
N ARG A 874 26.97 -69.55 140.98
CA ARG A 874 27.26 -68.18 141.39
C ARG A 874 27.92 -67.39 140.26
N GLU A 875 28.87 -68.01 139.55
CA GLU A 875 29.49 -67.41 138.36
C GLU A 875 28.46 -67.11 137.24
N ASN A 876 27.48 -68.00 137.04
CA ASN A 876 26.40 -67.80 136.07
C ASN A 876 25.48 -66.62 136.48
N LEU A 877 25.20 -66.45 137.78
CA LEU A 877 24.42 -65.33 138.31
C LEU A 877 25.17 -64.01 138.17
N ASP A 878 26.46 -63.99 138.49
CA ASP A 878 27.33 -62.81 138.32
C ASP A 878 27.44 -62.43 136.83
N THR A 879 27.55 -63.42 135.94
CA THR A 879 27.49 -63.21 134.48
C THR A 879 26.17 -62.60 134.04
N LEU A 880 25.05 -63.01 134.64
CA LEU A 880 23.71 -62.48 134.35
C LEU A 880 23.52 -61.04 134.85
N GLU A 881 24.08 -60.70 136.02
CA GLU A 881 24.19 -59.30 136.51
C GLU A 881 25.06 -58.44 135.58
N HIS A 882 26.20 -58.97 135.11
CA HIS A 882 27.05 -58.31 134.13
C HIS A 882 26.36 -58.11 132.78
N LEU A 883 25.60 -59.10 132.31
CA LEU A 883 24.83 -58.99 131.07
C LEU A 883 23.80 -57.88 131.13
N VAL A 884 23.03 -57.76 132.21
CA VAL A 884 22.05 -56.67 132.36
C VAL A 884 22.73 -55.31 132.42
N THR A 885 23.92 -55.23 133.01
CA THR A 885 24.71 -54.00 133.04
C THR A 885 25.25 -53.64 131.65
N ALA A 886 25.76 -54.62 130.90
CA ALA A 886 26.22 -54.45 129.52
C ALA A 886 25.08 -54.08 128.57
N LEU A 887 23.90 -54.70 128.73
CA LEU A 887 22.68 -54.39 127.98
C LEU A 887 22.20 -52.96 128.26
N ASN A 888 22.35 -52.47 129.50
CA ASN A 888 22.03 -51.09 129.87
C ASN A 888 23.00 -50.06 129.28
N SER A 889 24.14 -50.51 128.75
CA SER A 889 25.12 -49.69 128.03
C SER A 889 25.01 -49.77 126.50
N CYS A 890 24.13 -50.64 125.98
CA CYS A 890 23.84 -50.66 124.54
C CYS A 890 23.01 -49.43 124.19
N GLY A 891 23.45 -48.63 123.22
CA GLY A 891 22.88 -47.31 122.86
C GLY A 891 21.44 -47.30 122.32
N LEU A 892 20.62 -48.30 122.61
CA LEU A 892 19.18 -48.34 122.36
C LEU A 892 18.41 -47.97 123.63
N ALA A 893 17.27 -47.30 123.47
CA ALA A 893 16.34 -47.02 124.56
C ALA A 893 15.56 -48.27 124.98
N LEU A 894 16.23 -49.22 125.63
CA LEU A 894 15.69 -50.52 126.03
C LEU A 894 14.99 -50.44 127.39
N ASN A 895 13.78 -51.01 127.49
CA ASN A 895 13.13 -51.20 128.80
C ASN A 895 13.65 -52.48 129.47
N LEU A 896 14.67 -52.32 130.32
CA LEU A 896 15.30 -53.41 131.06
C LEU A 896 14.67 -53.65 132.46
N SER A 897 13.53 -53.02 132.78
CA SER A 897 12.90 -53.15 134.10
C SER A 897 12.59 -54.61 134.46
N GLN A 898 11.99 -55.36 133.53
CA GLN A 898 11.67 -56.77 133.71
C GLN A 898 12.93 -57.63 133.89
N HIS A 899 14.01 -57.31 133.19
CA HIS A 899 15.28 -58.03 133.27
C HIS A 899 15.93 -57.81 134.63
N LYS A 900 16.01 -56.55 135.07
CA LYS A 900 16.53 -56.17 136.39
C LYS A 900 15.75 -56.83 137.53
N VAL A 901 14.41 -56.82 137.46
CA VAL A 901 13.56 -57.51 138.45
C VAL A 901 13.82 -59.01 138.43
N ARG A 902 13.93 -59.62 137.23
CA ARG A 902 14.20 -61.05 137.11
C ARG A 902 15.55 -61.44 137.73
N VAL A 903 16.62 -60.66 137.50
CA VAL A 903 17.93 -60.89 138.15
C VAL A 903 17.83 -60.75 139.67
N GLN A 904 17.14 -59.73 140.16
CA GLN A 904 16.98 -59.49 141.60
C GLN A 904 16.23 -60.64 142.29
N ASN A 905 15.16 -61.13 141.66
CA ASN A 905 14.42 -62.29 142.15
C ASN A 905 15.32 -63.53 142.17
N LEU A 906 16.00 -63.84 141.06
CA LEU A 906 16.92 -64.98 141.00
C LEU A 906 18.02 -64.89 142.05
N ARG A 907 18.59 -63.70 142.29
CA ARG A 907 19.59 -63.49 143.33
C ARG A 907 19.02 -63.72 144.73
N LYS A 908 17.80 -63.23 144.99
CA LYS A 908 17.13 -63.43 146.28
C LYS A 908 16.91 -64.93 146.52
N ASP A 909 16.32 -65.61 145.54
CA ASP A 909 16.04 -67.04 145.60
C ASP A 909 17.33 -67.85 145.77
N PHE A 910 18.40 -67.46 145.08
CA PHE A 910 19.72 -68.08 145.18
C PHE A 910 20.33 -67.92 146.58
N THR A 911 20.18 -66.74 147.18
CA THR A 911 20.68 -66.46 148.54
C THR A 911 19.85 -67.22 149.59
N GLU A 912 18.55 -67.35 149.39
CA GLU A 912 17.67 -68.15 150.25
C GLU A 912 17.99 -69.64 150.17
N LEU A 913 18.23 -70.15 148.97
CA LEU A 913 18.72 -71.51 148.77
C LEU A 913 20.08 -71.71 149.45
N GLN A 914 21.04 -70.79 149.27
CA GLN A 914 22.34 -70.83 149.93
C GLN A 914 22.23 -70.87 151.46
N LYS A 915 21.33 -70.06 152.03
CA LYS A 915 21.06 -70.06 153.47
C LYS A 915 20.45 -71.39 153.91
N THR A 916 19.51 -71.93 153.15
CA THR A 916 18.91 -73.24 153.43
C THR A 916 19.97 -74.35 153.40
N VAL A 917 20.92 -74.29 152.47
CA VAL A 917 22.06 -75.21 152.39
C VAL A 917 23.00 -75.07 153.59
N GLN A 918 23.20 -73.86 154.12
CA GLN A 918 24.01 -73.64 155.33
C GLN A 918 23.29 -74.04 156.63
N GLU A 919 21.97 -73.94 156.66
CA GLU A 919 21.13 -74.34 157.81
C GLU A 919 21.00 -75.87 157.92
N ARG A 920 21.12 -76.59 156.81
CA ARG A 920 21.09 -78.06 156.73
C ARG A 920 22.49 -78.63 156.88
#